data_AF-A0A9P1D014-F1
#
_entry.id   AF-A0A9P1D014-F1
#
_cell.length_a   1.000
_cell.length_b   1.000
_cell.length_c   1.000
_cell.angle_alpha   90.00
_cell.angle_beta   90.00
_cell.angle_gamma   90.00
#
_symmetry.space_group_name_H-M   'P 1'
#
loop_
_entity.id
_entity.type
_entity.pdbx_description
1 polymer ?
#
loop_
_entity_poly.entity_id
_entity_poly.type
_entity_poly.pdbx_seq_one_letter_code
_entity_poly.pdbx_strand_id
1 'polypeptide(L)'
;MAPSPGVLLSVVGLLLMGRGWTDNEAAWAPRAPAPTSPTWAWGVHRQSLPAPIGRRTRRRLTTALNTMWAGRVLGSPAWKRPLRRTWGYRGVRVGEARHPGPSAPGSPLHPAIQRCRAHSPDSGGDRHPLRRRVAEPGVAVRCFCPVPGCGHGDAMRAAGWASHEGMRHHLDDHCSGTLTGAVPAEYLQAHRLDLCSVCGLLVGRRYNGPRPPSFSTIMGHTAPTLRHVPHVARAAWAQCLARAVAAAATTNTGPAWQELLMLPKAVLAAPLRGGGGHHKQAALSTLRRCQRWLAGERMELWDELVQPRPARARADGVELAAQHTRCCALAAEGELSRACAALTEPPPLPPSRATLEALAAQHPQAAPPDVAQLGPARPAAVPEVTKENVVRAVRSFSRASAPGPSGLRADHLQETLSTAHGDEVASHLVALCQLLARGEPALVAPHLAGARLHALPKKQGGVRPIAVGETLRRLVSKALCQAVREDAVNHFCPLQVGVGARMGAAFDLLGAPIGDSEYCTQATLSDKVQKAGKVLDALGELDNPQVSLQLLRHCASFTKLVHNMRTTPAGLHSAALAAFDGKARACLESIGCFPVPDRIWQQATLGVKHGGLGLRQCAVHATAAYLASVATTQEACRGLDGRYNPDWPTSSATAATYNAVVLEADRFRGDQAHRQQALSAALDKAQLAQLLVTAEDASGRAHLQLLQQPAAGAWLLARPSPALGLDLVEKMGLLPERPEELGASEVGRPSVSQRRPADVYLPNWGAYGPAAMDLAATSGMRGSVLATSAGDGASAAANYEIRKKIHHNTAQLCAGQGLQFIPLVVEACGGGWGPTAVATFRKLGALHASRLGMSASDGAEQLFQALSVALQRENARAVLRRLAESSDSVPSLAEP
;
A
#
# COMPACT_ATOMS: atom_id res chain seq x y z
N MET A 1 -3.50 5.01 -46.91
CA MET A 1 -2.77 3.98 -46.14
C MET A 1 -2.66 4.45 -44.70
N ALA A 2 -2.99 3.61 -43.73
CA ALA A 2 -2.95 3.97 -42.30
C ALA A 2 -1.49 4.08 -41.78
N PRO A 3 -1.22 4.88 -40.73
CA PRO A 3 0.09 4.88 -40.07
C PRO A 3 0.36 3.52 -39.40
N SER A 4 1.63 3.11 -39.30
CA SER A 4 1.98 1.76 -38.85
C SER A 4 1.72 1.54 -37.34
N PRO A 5 1.33 0.33 -36.89
CA PRO A 5 0.84 0.10 -35.51
C PRO A 5 1.91 0.12 -34.39
N GLY A 6 3.08 0.72 -34.61
CA GLY A 6 4.31 0.43 -33.84
C GLY A 6 4.64 1.30 -32.61
N VAL A 7 3.76 2.20 -32.16
CA VAL A 7 4.11 3.22 -31.13
C VAL A 7 3.27 3.11 -29.84
N LEU A 8 2.39 2.12 -29.73
CA LEU A 8 1.15 2.35 -28.98
C LEU A 8 1.24 2.31 -27.45
N LEU A 9 2.15 1.56 -26.83
CA LEU A 9 2.33 1.63 -25.36
C LEU A 9 3.04 2.92 -24.90
N SER A 10 3.91 3.48 -25.75
CA SER A 10 4.41 4.83 -25.55
C SER A 10 3.29 5.86 -25.78
N VAL A 11 2.48 5.72 -26.83
CA VAL A 11 1.33 6.61 -27.15
C VAL A 11 0.25 6.62 -26.06
N VAL A 12 -0.05 5.47 -25.44
CA VAL A 12 -0.93 5.43 -24.24
C VAL A 12 -0.32 6.28 -23.14
N GLY A 13 0.93 6.02 -22.72
CA GLY A 13 1.60 6.83 -21.69
C GLY A 13 1.62 8.33 -22.04
N LEU A 14 1.85 8.64 -23.30
CA LEU A 14 1.84 9.98 -23.91
C LEU A 14 0.52 10.73 -23.76
N LEU A 15 -0.59 10.11 -24.18
CA LEU A 15 -1.89 10.77 -24.23
C LEU A 15 -2.50 10.92 -22.83
N LEU A 16 -2.21 9.96 -21.93
CA LEU A 16 -2.48 10.10 -20.49
C LEU A 16 -1.74 11.30 -19.86
N MET A 17 -0.61 11.74 -20.44
CA MET A 17 0.11 12.95 -20.02
C MET A 17 -0.36 14.22 -20.74
N GLY A 18 -0.88 14.10 -21.97
CA GLY A 18 -1.36 15.23 -22.78
C GLY A 18 -2.60 15.93 -22.19
N ARG A 19 -3.53 15.19 -21.57
CA ARG A 19 -4.70 15.78 -20.89
C ARG A 19 -4.34 16.80 -19.80
N GLY A 20 -3.18 16.65 -19.15
CA GLY A 20 -2.71 17.59 -18.11
C GLY A 20 -2.13 18.91 -18.64
N TRP A 21 -2.17 19.13 -19.96
CA TRP A 21 -1.65 20.33 -20.63
C TRP A 21 -2.74 21.23 -21.22
N THR A 22 -3.98 20.75 -21.33
CA THR A 22 -5.06 21.40 -22.08
C THR A 22 -6.15 22.03 -21.21
N ASP A 23 -5.87 22.27 -19.92
CA ASP A 23 -6.75 23.06 -19.05
C ASP A 23 -6.67 24.55 -19.41
N ASN A 24 -7.31 24.91 -20.53
CA ASN A 24 -7.75 26.28 -20.81
C ASN A 24 -9.13 26.19 -21.47
N GLU A 25 -10.13 26.86 -20.90
CA GLU A 25 -11.53 26.66 -21.27
C GLU A 25 -11.84 27.11 -22.70
N ALA A 26 -12.24 26.17 -23.57
CA ALA A 26 -12.99 26.46 -24.78
C ALA A 26 -13.92 25.28 -25.10
N ALA A 27 -15.23 25.48 -24.93
CA ALA A 27 -16.23 24.42 -25.03
C ALA A 27 -16.31 23.81 -26.45
N TRP A 28 -16.28 22.48 -26.54
CA TRP A 28 -16.68 21.73 -27.74
C TRP A 28 -18.00 21.00 -27.48
N ALA A 29 -19.09 21.55 -28.02
CA ALA A 29 -20.41 20.94 -27.98
C ALA A 29 -20.57 19.89 -29.10
N PRO A 30 -21.31 18.79 -28.89
CA PRO A 30 -21.48 17.74 -29.89
C PRO A 30 -22.52 18.11 -30.96
N ARG A 31 -22.30 17.70 -32.21
CA ARG A 31 -23.35 17.63 -33.26
C ARG A 31 -23.36 16.28 -33.99
N ALA A 32 -24.52 16.01 -34.58
CA ALA A 32 -25.05 14.70 -34.97
C ALA A 32 -24.38 14.02 -36.20
N PRO A 33 -24.71 12.76 -36.54
CA PRO A 33 -23.85 11.91 -37.39
C PRO A 33 -24.23 11.81 -38.89
N ALA A 34 -23.22 11.42 -39.68
CA ALA A 34 -23.28 10.85 -41.05
C ALA A 34 -23.68 11.80 -42.22
N PRO A 35 -23.36 11.49 -43.51
CA PRO A 35 -22.78 10.24 -44.04
C PRO A 35 -21.55 10.36 -44.99
N THR A 36 -20.96 9.20 -45.30
CA THR A 36 -20.17 8.84 -46.51
C THR A 36 -18.92 9.64 -46.93
N SER A 37 -17.83 8.88 -47.13
CA SER A 37 -16.56 9.17 -47.81
C SER A 37 -16.49 10.36 -48.78
N PRO A 38 -15.37 11.10 -48.76
CA PRO A 38 -14.42 10.90 -49.87
C PRO A 38 -12.95 10.67 -49.45
N THR A 39 -12.22 10.05 -50.38
CA THR A 39 -10.78 9.74 -50.29
C THR A 39 -9.89 10.97 -50.31
N TRP A 40 -8.95 11.07 -49.37
CA TRP A 40 -7.81 12.00 -49.45
C TRP A 40 -6.50 11.22 -49.61
N ALA A 41 -5.88 11.36 -50.77
CA ALA A 41 -4.61 10.72 -51.09
C ALA A 41 -3.44 11.52 -50.49
N TRP A 42 -2.63 10.87 -49.65
CA TRP A 42 -1.33 11.42 -49.23
C TRP A 42 -0.21 10.83 -50.07
N GLY A 43 0.51 11.70 -50.77
CA GLY A 43 1.64 11.35 -51.63
C GLY A 43 2.84 10.81 -50.85
N VAL A 44 3.66 10.02 -51.54
CA VAL A 44 4.82 9.32 -50.96
C VAL A 44 5.98 10.30 -50.72
N HIS A 45 6.34 10.52 -49.46
CA HIS A 45 7.70 10.94 -49.09
C HIS A 45 8.27 10.10 -47.93
N ARG A 46 9.60 9.96 -47.92
CA ARG A 46 10.33 8.88 -47.25
C ARG A 46 10.23 8.90 -45.71
N GLN A 47 10.16 7.70 -45.15
CA GLN A 47 10.20 7.42 -43.71
C GLN A 47 11.43 8.03 -43.02
N SER A 48 11.20 8.83 -41.98
CA SER A 48 12.22 9.23 -41.01
C SER A 48 12.06 8.42 -39.71
N LEU A 49 12.88 7.37 -39.57
CA LEU A 49 12.94 6.50 -38.38
C LEU A 49 13.35 7.29 -37.11
N PRO A 50 12.95 6.84 -35.90
CA PRO A 50 13.25 7.54 -34.66
C PRO A 50 14.77 7.61 -34.38
N ALA A 51 15.31 8.83 -34.47
CA ALA A 51 16.68 9.15 -34.11
C ALA A 51 16.95 8.98 -32.59
N PRO A 52 18.19 8.65 -32.17
CA PRO A 52 18.52 8.35 -30.78
C PRO A 52 18.28 9.54 -29.84
N ILE A 53 17.91 9.20 -28.59
CA ILE A 53 17.74 10.15 -27.49
C ILE A 53 19.02 10.97 -27.27
N GLY A 54 18.91 12.29 -27.37
CA GLY A 54 20.04 13.22 -27.29
C GLY A 54 20.65 13.37 -25.89
N ARG A 55 21.82 14.00 -25.82
CA ARG A 55 22.57 14.24 -24.56
C ARG A 55 21.77 14.98 -23.47
N ARG A 56 20.70 15.68 -23.85
CA ARG A 56 19.81 16.46 -22.96
C ARG A 56 18.98 15.56 -22.02
N THR A 57 18.37 14.48 -22.52
CA THR A 57 17.59 13.52 -21.70
C THR A 57 18.49 12.74 -20.73
N ARG A 58 19.73 12.44 -21.14
CA ARG A 58 20.76 11.83 -20.27
C ARG A 58 20.95 12.61 -18.96
N ARG A 59 21.12 13.93 -19.05
CA ARG A 59 21.26 14.82 -17.87
C ARG A 59 20.01 14.82 -16.98
N ARG A 60 18.81 14.70 -17.56
CA ARG A 60 17.55 14.70 -16.78
C ARG A 60 17.37 13.42 -15.95
N LEU A 61 17.70 12.26 -16.52
CA LEU A 61 17.77 11.00 -15.76
C LEU A 61 18.79 11.08 -14.61
N THR A 62 19.98 11.65 -14.85
CA THR A 62 20.97 11.90 -13.79
C THR A 62 20.44 12.89 -12.72
N THR A 63 19.71 13.92 -13.13
CA THR A 63 19.13 14.91 -12.20
C THR A 63 18.03 14.28 -11.33
N ALA A 64 17.14 13.46 -11.90
CA ALA A 64 16.12 12.74 -11.14
C ALA A 64 16.73 11.82 -10.06
N LEU A 65 17.78 11.07 -10.41
CA LEU A 65 18.57 10.27 -9.46
C LEU A 65 19.19 11.14 -8.36
N ASN A 66 19.77 12.28 -8.72
CA ASN A 66 20.34 13.22 -7.75
C ASN A 66 19.28 13.86 -6.85
N THR A 67 18.08 14.16 -7.35
CA THR A 67 16.96 14.69 -6.55
C THR A 67 16.43 13.65 -5.57
N MET A 68 16.32 12.37 -5.99
CA MET A 68 16.00 11.25 -5.09
C MET A 68 17.07 11.07 -3.98
N TRP A 69 18.36 11.31 -4.29
CA TRP A 69 19.44 11.25 -3.30
C TRP A 69 19.53 12.50 -2.39
N ALA A 70 19.24 13.70 -2.91
CA ALA A 70 19.33 14.96 -2.16
C ALA A 70 18.12 15.24 -1.25
N GLY A 71 16.99 14.54 -1.46
CA GLY A 71 15.73 14.72 -0.75
C GLY A 71 15.71 14.32 0.73
N ARG A 72 16.66 14.80 1.55
CA ARG A 72 16.62 14.72 3.03
C ARG A 72 17.65 15.61 3.77
N VAL A 73 17.60 16.92 3.57
CA VAL A 73 18.10 17.89 4.57
C VAL A 73 17.04 18.96 4.81
N LEU A 74 16.25 18.78 5.86
CA LEU A 74 15.35 19.81 6.38
C LEU A 74 15.86 20.28 7.75
N GLY A 75 16.35 21.53 7.79
CA GLY A 75 16.32 22.43 8.93
C GLY A 75 16.95 22.00 10.27
N SER A 76 18.20 22.43 10.49
CA SER A 76 18.67 22.90 11.81
C SER A 76 19.28 24.30 11.64
N PRO A 77 18.93 25.29 12.48
CA PRO A 77 19.38 26.67 12.32
C PRO A 77 20.72 26.94 13.03
N ALA A 78 21.82 26.51 12.43
CA ALA A 78 23.21 26.98 12.58
C ALA A 78 24.05 26.16 11.57
N TRP A 79 25.00 26.66 10.79
CA TRP A 79 25.84 27.85 10.93
C TRP A 79 26.03 28.53 9.55
N LYS A 80 25.90 29.86 9.45
CA LYS A 80 26.43 30.63 8.32
C LYS A 80 27.82 31.17 8.66
N ARG A 81 28.88 30.57 8.12
CA ARG A 81 30.20 31.23 7.93
C ARG A 81 30.78 30.82 6.57
N PRO A 82 31.18 31.78 5.71
CA PRO A 82 31.75 31.46 4.40
C PRO A 82 33.24 31.07 4.57
N LEU A 83 33.58 29.81 4.30
CA LEU A 83 34.97 29.39 4.21
C LEU A 83 35.59 29.80 2.87
N ARG A 84 35.92 31.09 2.75
CA ARG A 84 37.06 31.50 1.91
C ARG A 84 38.33 31.04 2.63
N ARG A 85 38.98 29.98 2.15
CA ARG A 85 40.41 29.73 2.38
C ARG A 85 40.98 28.81 1.29
N THR A 86 41.85 29.38 0.49
CA THR A 86 42.75 28.69 -0.43
C THR A 86 43.60 27.68 0.33
N TRP A 87 43.57 26.41 -0.09
CA TRP A 87 44.57 25.42 0.29
C TRP A 87 45.26 24.93 -0.97
N GLY A 88 46.47 25.44 -1.21
CA GLY A 88 47.39 24.84 -2.16
C GLY A 88 48.21 23.77 -1.45
N TYR A 89 48.29 22.58 -2.03
CA TYR A 89 49.38 21.64 -1.73
C TYR A 89 49.95 21.11 -3.04
N ARG A 90 51.28 21.23 -3.16
CA ARG A 90 52.06 20.63 -4.25
C ARG A 90 52.11 19.11 -4.05
N GLY A 91 52.27 18.38 -5.16
CA GLY A 91 52.08 16.93 -5.19
C GLY A 91 53.14 16.12 -4.46
N VAL A 92 52.76 14.90 -4.10
CA VAL A 92 53.63 13.79 -3.75
C VAL A 92 53.34 12.67 -4.76
N ARG A 93 54.38 12.02 -5.28
CA ARG A 93 54.26 10.95 -6.29
C ARG A 93 53.94 9.61 -5.61
N VAL A 94 53.17 8.78 -6.30
CA VAL A 94 52.90 7.38 -5.90
C VAL A 94 54.03 6.50 -6.41
N GLY A 95 54.62 5.70 -5.52
CA GLY A 95 55.59 4.68 -5.90
C GLY A 95 56.60 4.37 -4.80
N GLU A 96 56.22 3.53 -3.83
CA GLU A 96 57.07 2.46 -3.29
C GLU A 96 56.25 1.61 -2.31
N ALA A 97 56.21 0.30 -2.56
CA ALA A 97 55.60 -0.69 -1.67
C ALA A 97 56.52 -1.90 -1.61
N ARG A 98 56.87 -2.33 -0.40
CA ARG A 98 57.57 -3.60 -0.13
C ARG A 98 56.96 -4.28 1.09
N HIS A 99 56.01 -5.19 0.84
CA HIS A 99 56.08 -6.62 1.16
C HIS A 99 54.68 -7.27 1.20
N PRO A 100 54.55 -8.56 0.83
CA PRO A 100 53.26 -9.21 0.66
C PRO A 100 52.66 -9.72 1.98
N GLY A 101 51.33 -9.72 2.07
CA GLY A 101 50.61 -10.46 3.12
C GLY A 101 50.64 -11.98 2.88
N PRO A 102 50.49 -12.80 3.92
CA PRO A 102 50.60 -14.25 3.82
C PRO A 102 49.42 -14.88 3.07
N SER A 103 49.73 -15.98 2.39
CA SER A 103 48.84 -16.77 1.55
C SER A 103 48.25 -17.98 2.31
N ALA A 104 47.00 -18.31 1.98
CA ALA A 104 46.18 -19.45 2.45
C ALA A 104 45.46 -19.29 3.82
N PRO A 105 44.26 -19.91 3.99
CA PRO A 105 43.33 -19.60 5.08
C PRO A 105 43.39 -20.59 6.26
N GLY A 106 43.07 -20.10 7.47
CA GLY A 106 42.83 -20.95 8.64
C GLY A 106 43.94 -20.96 9.68
N SER A 107 44.23 -19.80 10.29
CA SER A 107 44.99 -19.73 11.54
C SER A 107 44.40 -18.65 12.47
N PRO A 108 44.41 -18.84 13.80
CA PRO A 108 43.54 -18.08 14.71
C PRO A 108 44.18 -16.77 15.19
N LEU A 109 43.34 -15.82 15.59
CA LEU A 109 43.79 -14.65 16.36
C LEU A 109 44.26 -15.11 17.75
N HIS A 110 45.48 -14.69 18.12
CA HIS A 110 46.23 -15.26 19.25
C HIS A 110 45.60 -14.94 20.63
N PRO A 111 45.71 -15.81 21.65
CA PRO A 111 44.86 -15.76 22.83
C PRO A 111 45.49 -15.09 24.05
N ALA A 112 44.64 -14.41 24.83
CA ALA A 112 44.90 -14.00 26.22
C ALA A 112 43.73 -14.47 27.13
N ILE A 113 43.67 -15.80 27.28
CA ILE A 113 43.60 -16.51 28.56
C ILE A 113 42.55 -16.03 29.59
N GLN A 114 41.43 -16.78 29.65
CA GLN A 114 40.73 -17.05 30.91
C GLN A 114 41.48 -18.12 31.72
N ARG A 115 41.65 -17.95 33.04
CA ARG A 115 41.67 -19.04 34.04
C ARG A 115 41.10 -18.55 35.38
N CYS A 116 40.43 -19.43 36.11
CA CYS A 116 39.83 -19.19 37.43
C CYS A 116 40.35 -20.21 38.47
N ARG A 117 40.13 -19.93 39.78
CA ARG A 117 40.23 -20.83 40.97
C ARG A 117 41.69 -21.09 41.48
N ALA A 118 42.08 -21.08 42.76
CA ALA A 118 41.39 -21.09 44.08
C ALA A 118 42.39 -20.89 45.27
N HIS A 119 41.87 -20.59 46.50
CA HIS A 119 42.50 -20.65 47.86
C HIS A 119 43.74 -19.75 48.14
N SER A 120 44.09 -19.22 49.33
CA SER A 120 43.52 -18.92 50.69
C SER A 120 44.66 -18.21 51.51
N PRO A 121 44.57 -17.88 52.83
CA PRO A 121 43.59 -17.12 53.63
C PRO A 121 44.23 -15.88 54.35
N ASP A 122 43.47 -15.23 55.25
CA ASP A 122 43.83 -14.39 56.42
C ASP A 122 44.95 -13.32 56.38
N SER A 123 44.58 -12.07 56.72
CA SER A 123 44.83 -11.49 58.07
C SER A 123 44.23 -10.07 58.18
N GLY A 124 43.89 -9.63 59.39
CA GLY A 124 43.21 -8.35 59.64
C GLY A 124 44.15 -7.19 60.01
N GLY A 125 43.58 -6.00 60.29
CA GLY A 125 44.28 -4.95 61.06
C GLY A 125 44.15 -3.50 60.58
N ASP A 126 43.21 -2.78 61.18
CA ASP A 126 43.24 -1.36 61.57
C ASP A 126 43.61 -0.17 60.62
N ARG A 127 42.61 0.73 60.51
CA ARG A 127 42.64 2.20 60.77
C ARG A 127 43.71 3.11 60.12
N HIS A 128 43.23 3.96 59.21
CA HIS A 128 43.39 5.44 59.09
C HIS A 128 44.74 6.15 59.47
N PRO A 129 45.17 7.27 58.80
CA PRO A 129 44.34 8.19 57.99
C PRO A 129 44.97 8.80 56.71
N LEU A 130 44.14 9.51 55.94
CA LEU A 130 44.46 10.71 55.11
C LEU A 130 45.68 10.69 54.16
N ARG A 131 45.40 10.58 52.85
CA ARG A 131 45.97 11.52 51.85
C ARG A 131 44.94 11.89 50.78
N ARG A 132 44.53 13.16 50.76
CA ARG A 132 43.70 13.75 49.69
C ARG A 132 44.46 13.73 48.36
N ARG A 133 43.78 13.34 47.27
CA ARG A 133 43.96 13.95 45.94
C ARG A 133 42.59 14.35 45.42
N VAL A 134 42.49 15.55 44.84
CA VAL A 134 41.26 16.13 44.29
C VAL A 134 41.33 16.07 42.77
N ALA A 135 40.39 15.34 42.16
CA ALA A 135 40.03 15.24 40.73
C ALA A 135 38.79 14.31 40.64
N GLU A 136 37.83 14.44 39.74
CA GLU A 136 37.44 15.51 38.79
C GLU A 136 35.90 15.46 38.61
N PRO A 137 35.23 16.54 38.14
CA PRO A 137 33.76 16.57 38.10
C PRO A 137 33.18 15.84 36.88
N GLY A 138 32.27 14.87 37.10
CA GLY A 138 31.53 14.26 35.99
C GLY A 138 30.94 12.86 36.18
N VAL A 139 30.97 12.27 37.39
CA VAL A 139 30.34 10.95 37.62
C VAL A 139 28.82 11.09 37.59
N ALA A 140 28.16 10.42 36.64
CA ALA A 140 26.70 10.32 36.63
C ALA A 140 26.22 9.54 37.86
N VAL A 141 25.53 10.22 38.78
CA VAL A 141 24.98 9.61 40.00
C VAL A 141 23.98 8.53 39.61
N ARG A 142 24.28 7.28 39.93
CA ARG A 142 23.37 6.15 39.70
C ARG A 142 22.31 6.11 40.80
N CYS A 143 21.08 5.79 40.39
CA CYS A 143 19.94 5.62 41.28
C CYS A 143 19.85 4.17 41.75
N PHE A 144 19.47 3.95 43.01
CA PHE A 144 19.32 2.62 43.62
C PHE A 144 17.92 2.47 44.21
N CYS A 145 17.48 1.22 44.39
CA CYS A 145 16.13 0.93 44.85
C CYS A 145 15.90 1.48 46.27
N PRO A 146 14.85 2.28 46.52
CA PRO A 146 14.58 2.89 47.81
C PRO A 146 13.93 1.92 48.81
N VAL A 147 13.54 0.70 48.38
CA VAL A 147 12.85 -0.27 49.23
C VAL A 147 13.83 -0.90 50.21
N PRO A 148 13.63 -0.75 51.54
CA PRO A 148 14.54 -1.32 52.55
C PRO A 148 14.66 -2.84 52.40
N GLY A 149 15.90 -3.34 52.44
CA GLY A 149 16.20 -4.78 52.28
C GLY A 149 16.21 -5.29 50.83
N CYS A 150 15.87 -4.47 49.83
CA CYS A 150 15.97 -4.89 48.43
C CYS A 150 17.45 -5.02 48.01
N GLY A 151 17.83 -6.14 47.38
CA GLY A 151 19.18 -6.37 46.87
C GLY A 151 19.66 -5.35 45.81
N HIS A 152 18.75 -4.57 45.23
CA HIS A 152 19.04 -3.48 44.30
C HIS A 152 19.13 -2.08 44.97
N GLY A 153 18.96 -2.00 46.29
CA GLY A 153 19.17 -0.78 47.09
C GLY A 153 20.60 -0.61 47.58
N ASP A 154 21.40 -1.67 47.60
CA ASP A 154 22.79 -1.65 48.02
C ASP A 154 23.73 -1.27 46.85
N ALA A 155 24.30 -0.07 46.92
CA ALA A 155 25.23 0.47 45.94
C ALA A 155 26.56 -0.31 45.82
N MET A 156 26.88 -1.20 46.78
CA MET A 156 28.03 -2.10 46.73
C MET A 156 27.74 -3.44 46.05
N ARG A 157 26.45 -3.78 45.85
CA ARG A 157 26.02 -5.09 45.31
C ARG A 157 25.28 -5.00 43.98
N ALA A 158 24.69 -3.84 43.66
CA ALA A 158 23.92 -3.63 42.44
C ALA A 158 24.60 -2.64 41.48
N ALA A 159 24.34 -2.78 40.18
CA ALA A 159 24.88 -1.87 39.16
C ALA A 159 24.23 -0.47 39.16
N GLY A 160 23.02 -0.35 39.72
CA GLY A 160 22.23 0.88 39.75
C GLY A 160 21.69 1.32 38.39
N TRP A 161 20.67 2.18 38.41
CA TRP A 161 20.05 2.74 37.20
C TRP A 161 20.65 4.09 36.83
N ALA A 162 20.63 4.41 35.53
CA ALA A 162 21.07 5.71 35.02
C ALA A 162 20.09 6.86 35.33
N SER A 163 18.86 6.56 35.74
CA SER A 163 17.85 7.53 36.18
C SER A 163 16.77 6.85 37.02
N HIS A 164 16.03 7.64 37.80
CA HIS A 164 14.84 7.18 38.54
C HIS A 164 13.74 6.66 37.60
N GLU A 165 13.65 7.20 36.37
CA GLU A 165 12.71 6.73 35.35
C GLU A 165 13.08 5.33 34.84
N GLY A 166 14.37 5.06 34.61
CA GLY A 166 14.85 3.72 34.22
C GLY A 166 14.66 2.66 35.31
N MET A 167 14.54 3.07 36.58
CA MET A 167 14.27 2.19 37.72
C MET A 167 12.78 1.85 37.88
N ARG A 168 11.88 2.58 37.23
CA ARG A 168 10.43 2.52 37.51
C ARG A 168 9.82 1.12 37.37
N HIS A 169 10.24 0.35 36.38
CA HIS A 169 9.75 -1.02 36.19
C HIS A 169 10.10 -1.94 37.37
N HIS A 170 11.29 -1.80 37.95
CA HIS A 170 11.70 -2.55 39.14
C HIS A 170 10.90 -2.14 40.39
N LEU A 171 10.49 -0.87 40.48
CA LEU A 171 9.61 -0.42 41.57
C LEU A 171 8.17 -0.89 41.37
N ASP A 172 7.70 -0.98 40.12
CA ASP A 172 6.41 -1.62 39.78
C ASP A 172 6.38 -3.10 40.19
N ASP A 173 7.52 -3.81 40.17
CA ASP A 173 7.62 -5.19 40.69
C ASP A 173 7.40 -5.26 42.22
N HIS A 174 7.84 -4.25 42.99
CA HIS A 174 7.50 -4.13 44.42
C HIS A 174 6.02 -3.76 44.61
N CYS A 175 5.51 -2.79 43.84
CA CYS A 175 4.11 -2.35 43.91
C CYS A 175 3.09 -3.42 43.48
N SER A 176 3.49 -4.37 42.64
CA SER A 176 2.68 -5.54 42.25
C SER A 176 2.81 -6.73 43.22
N GLY A 177 3.67 -6.65 44.24
CA GLY A 177 3.97 -7.76 45.15
C GLY A 177 4.84 -8.86 44.57
N THR A 178 5.43 -8.65 43.38
CA THR A 178 6.40 -9.56 42.74
C THR A 178 7.74 -9.56 43.47
N LEU A 179 8.09 -8.43 44.09
CA LEU A 179 9.21 -8.28 45.02
C LEU A 179 8.71 -7.89 46.42
N THR A 180 9.47 -8.27 47.45
CA THR A 180 9.12 -8.00 48.84
C THR A 180 9.57 -6.61 49.30
N GLY A 181 8.67 -5.92 50.01
CA GLY A 181 8.88 -4.59 50.55
C GLY A 181 8.05 -3.51 49.84
N ALA A 182 7.73 -2.43 50.54
CA ALA A 182 6.93 -1.33 50.01
C ALA A 182 7.83 -0.16 49.57
N VAL A 183 7.45 0.52 48.48
CA VAL A 183 8.12 1.77 48.05
C VAL A 183 7.84 2.87 49.08
N PRO A 184 8.87 3.50 49.69
CA PRO A 184 8.65 4.47 50.77
C PRO A 184 7.83 5.69 50.33
N ALA A 185 6.90 6.13 51.19
CA ALA A 185 6.04 7.29 50.93
C ALA A 185 6.83 8.58 50.65
N GLU A 186 7.99 8.75 51.28
CA GLU A 186 8.93 9.85 51.07
C GLU A 186 9.49 9.86 49.64
N TYR A 187 9.83 8.69 49.09
CA TYR A 187 10.29 8.54 47.71
C TYR A 187 9.17 8.86 46.73
N LEU A 188 7.95 8.37 47.01
CA LEU A 188 6.76 8.72 46.23
C LEU A 188 6.51 10.24 46.24
N GLN A 189 6.67 10.90 47.38
CA GLN A 189 6.55 12.35 47.50
C GLN A 189 7.63 13.11 46.71
N ALA A 190 8.90 12.75 46.89
CA ALA A 190 10.03 13.40 46.24
C ALA A 190 9.97 13.32 44.71
N HIS A 191 9.57 12.16 44.17
CA HIS A 191 9.47 11.93 42.73
C HIS A 191 8.09 12.27 42.12
N ARG A 192 7.18 12.84 42.93
CA ARG A 192 5.79 13.14 42.54
C ARG A 192 5.09 11.91 41.96
N LEU A 193 5.21 10.78 42.64
CA LEU A 193 4.55 9.51 42.35
C LEU A 193 3.43 9.19 43.35
N ASP A 194 2.52 8.34 42.92
CA ASP A 194 1.37 7.81 43.67
C ASP A 194 1.07 6.39 43.18
N LEU A 195 0.19 5.64 43.85
CA LEU A 195 -0.22 4.30 43.43
C LEU A 195 -1.52 4.36 42.60
N CYS A 196 -1.57 3.60 41.50
CA CYS A 196 -2.78 3.48 40.71
C CYS A 196 -3.88 2.76 41.50
N SER A 197 -5.03 3.40 41.74
CA SER A 197 -6.18 2.80 42.43
C SER A 197 -6.80 1.60 41.71
N VAL A 198 -6.42 1.35 40.44
CA VAL A 198 -6.92 0.22 39.62
C VAL A 198 -5.92 -0.93 39.52
N CYS A 199 -4.61 -0.66 39.48
CA CYS A 199 -3.58 -1.69 39.24
C CYS A 199 -2.39 -1.70 40.21
N GLY A 200 -2.40 -0.85 41.25
CA GLY A 200 -1.33 -0.77 42.26
C GLY A 200 0.00 -0.15 41.78
N LEU A 201 0.26 -0.09 40.47
CA LEU A 201 1.51 0.39 39.90
C LEU A 201 1.75 1.90 40.05
N LEU A 202 2.99 2.34 39.88
CA LEU A 202 3.41 3.73 40.09
C LEU A 202 2.91 4.68 39.01
N VAL A 203 2.07 5.62 39.40
CA VAL A 203 1.57 6.74 38.60
C VAL A 203 2.12 8.06 39.16
N GLY A 204 1.81 9.21 38.56
CA GLY A 204 2.31 10.52 38.98
C GLY A 204 1.27 11.34 39.77
N ARG A 205 1.69 12.12 40.78
CA ARG A 205 0.80 12.93 41.65
C ARG A 205 -0.04 13.99 40.93
N ARG A 206 0.11 14.20 39.61
CA ARG A 206 -0.82 15.04 38.83
C ARG A 206 -2.20 14.39 38.64
N TYR A 207 -2.36 13.09 38.94
CA TYR A 207 -3.56 12.32 38.55
C TYR A 207 -4.78 12.43 39.48
N ASN A 208 -4.74 13.20 40.57
CA ASN A 208 -5.93 13.50 41.38
C ASN A 208 -6.67 14.76 40.90
N GLY A 209 -7.11 14.72 39.64
CA GLY A 209 -8.11 15.64 39.09
C GLY A 209 -8.20 15.60 37.55
N PRO A 210 -9.36 15.90 36.95
CA PRO A 210 -10.72 15.65 37.45
C PRO A 210 -11.09 14.15 37.30
N ARG A 211 -12.34 13.76 37.61
CA ARG A 211 -12.85 12.42 37.25
C ARG A 211 -12.80 12.23 35.72
N PRO A 212 -12.57 11.00 35.22
CA PRO A 212 -12.61 10.72 33.79
C PRO A 212 -13.95 11.16 33.16
N PRO A 213 -13.94 11.60 31.89
CA PRO A 213 -15.13 12.15 31.22
C PRO A 213 -16.29 11.15 31.19
N SER A 214 -17.52 11.64 31.31
CA SER A 214 -18.71 10.78 31.31
C SER A 214 -18.80 9.93 30.05
N PHE A 215 -19.45 8.76 30.11
CA PHE A 215 -19.66 7.92 28.93
C PHE A 215 -20.34 8.67 27.79
N SER A 216 -21.33 9.53 28.08
CA SER A 216 -21.97 10.40 27.10
C SER A 216 -20.98 11.37 26.44
N THR A 217 -20.08 11.98 27.23
CA THR A 217 -19.00 12.84 26.72
C THR A 217 -18.04 12.05 25.82
N ILE A 218 -17.59 10.88 26.27
CA ILE A 218 -16.66 10.02 25.51
C ILE A 218 -17.30 9.61 24.19
N MET A 219 -18.51 9.06 24.21
CA MET A 219 -19.18 8.50 23.03
C MET A 219 -19.65 9.59 22.06
N GLY A 220 -20.12 10.73 22.58
CA GLY A 220 -20.58 11.88 21.80
C GLY A 220 -19.44 12.65 21.10
N HIS A 221 -18.23 12.69 21.68
CA HIS A 221 -17.12 13.48 21.12
C HIS A 221 -16.69 12.98 19.72
N THR A 222 -16.72 13.86 18.73
CA THR A 222 -16.47 13.54 17.31
C THR A 222 -15.00 13.67 16.91
N ALA A 223 -14.16 12.75 17.36
CA ALA A 223 -12.77 12.62 16.88
C ALA A 223 -12.64 11.53 15.79
N PRO A 224 -12.00 11.81 14.64
CA PRO A 224 -11.66 10.80 13.66
C PRO A 224 -10.45 9.97 14.14
N THR A 225 -10.64 8.66 14.28
CA THR A 225 -9.55 7.71 14.57
C THR A 225 -8.91 7.19 13.28
N LEU A 226 -7.59 6.98 13.31
CA LEU A 226 -6.82 6.32 12.25
C LEU A 226 -7.48 5.00 11.81
N ARG A 227 -7.44 4.69 10.51
CA ARG A 227 -7.99 3.43 9.97
C ARG A 227 -7.16 2.22 10.40
N HIS A 228 -5.85 2.36 10.33
CA HIS A 228 -4.86 1.32 10.64
C HIS A 228 -3.89 1.84 11.70
N VAL A 229 -3.34 0.93 12.51
CA VAL A 229 -2.32 1.26 13.50
C VAL A 229 -0.96 1.27 12.79
N PRO A 230 -0.20 2.37 12.82
CA PRO A 230 1.10 2.44 12.17
C PRO A 230 2.01 1.32 12.65
N HIS A 231 2.75 0.66 11.74
CA HIS A 231 3.55 -0.54 12.05
C HIS A 231 4.43 -0.37 13.30
N VAL A 232 5.12 0.77 13.42
CA VAL A 232 6.00 1.12 14.55
C VAL A 232 5.27 1.26 15.90
N ALA A 233 3.95 1.45 15.89
CA ALA A 233 3.12 1.63 17.09
C ALA A 233 2.29 0.39 17.46
N ARG A 234 2.25 -0.65 16.61
CA ARG A 234 1.35 -1.82 16.79
C ARG A 234 1.56 -2.57 18.10
N ALA A 235 2.81 -2.82 18.50
CA ALA A 235 3.12 -3.49 19.76
C ALA A 235 2.68 -2.66 20.98
N ALA A 236 3.00 -1.36 20.99
CA ALA A 236 2.59 -0.45 22.07
C ALA A 236 1.06 -0.26 22.12
N TRP A 237 0.38 -0.23 20.97
CA TRP A 237 -1.08 -0.23 20.89
C TRP A 237 -1.69 -1.52 21.44
N ALA A 238 -1.13 -2.69 21.07
CA ALA A 238 -1.57 -3.98 21.59
C ALA A 238 -1.45 -4.04 23.12
N GLN A 239 -0.37 -3.53 23.69
CA GLN A 239 -0.17 -3.42 25.14
C GLN A 239 -1.17 -2.43 25.80
N CYS A 240 -1.45 -1.28 25.17
CA CYS A 240 -2.48 -0.34 25.65
C CYS A 240 -3.87 -1.01 25.69
N LEU A 241 -4.22 -1.72 24.62
CA LEU A 241 -5.50 -2.41 24.47
C LEU A 241 -5.62 -3.58 25.44
N ALA A 242 -4.59 -4.42 25.57
CA ALA A 242 -4.55 -5.55 26.51
C ALA A 242 -4.86 -5.07 27.93
N ARG A 243 -4.12 -4.07 28.42
CA ARG A 243 -4.32 -3.50 29.77
C ARG A 243 -5.72 -2.91 29.97
N ALA A 244 -6.24 -2.16 28.99
CA ALA A 244 -7.57 -1.54 29.09
C ALA A 244 -8.70 -2.57 29.03
N VAL A 245 -8.60 -3.59 28.17
CA VAL A 245 -9.57 -4.69 28.08
C VAL A 245 -9.52 -5.56 29.34
N ALA A 246 -8.32 -5.87 29.85
CA ALA A 246 -8.15 -6.61 31.10
C ALA A 246 -8.78 -5.86 32.30
N ALA A 247 -8.50 -4.56 32.45
CA ALA A 247 -9.07 -3.76 33.53
C ALA A 247 -10.61 -3.72 33.47
N ALA A 248 -11.19 -3.55 32.27
CA ALA A 248 -12.65 -3.57 32.09
C ALA A 248 -13.26 -4.95 32.35
N ALA A 249 -12.63 -6.02 31.87
CA ALA A 249 -13.12 -7.40 32.02
C ALA A 249 -13.01 -7.91 33.48
N THR A 250 -11.92 -7.59 34.18
CA THR A 250 -11.65 -8.08 35.54
C THR A 250 -12.32 -7.24 36.62
N THR A 251 -12.32 -5.91 36.50
CA THR A 251 -12.86 -5.03 37.55
C THR A 251 -14.33 -4.64 37.32
N ASN A 252 -14.79 -4.63 36.06
CA ASN A 252 -16.11 -4.17 35.64
C ASN A 252 -16.51 -2.78 36.21
N THR A 253 -15.53 -1.91 36.51
CA THR A 253 -15.77 -0.59 37.11
C THR A 253 -15.97 0.51 36.07
N GLY A 254 -16.70 1.57 36.45
CA GLY A 254 -16.89 2.76 35.61
C GLY A 254 -15.59 3.33 35.03
N PRO A 255 -14.55 3.63 35.85
CA PRO A 255 -13.27 4.14 35.37
C PRO A 255 -12.59 3.22 34.34
N ALA A 256 -12.59 1.90 34.55
CA ALA A 256 -11.98 0.96 33.61
C ALA A 256 -12.69 0.96 32.24
N TRP A 257 -14.03 1.02 32.24
CA TRP A 257 -14.82 1.18 31.01
C TRP A 257 -14.61 2.55 30.34
N GLN A 258 -14.46 3.62 31.12
CA GLN A 258 -14.18 4.96 30.60
C GLN A 258 -12.81 4.99 29.89
N GLU A 259 -11.77 4.39 30.49
CA GLU A 259 -10.46 4.27 29.85
C GLU A 259 -10.51 3.47 28.55
N LEU A 260 -11.17 2.29 28.55
CA LEU A 260 -11.29 1.45 27.35
C LEU A 260 -12.02 2.17 26.19
N LEU A 261 -13.08 2.91 26.48
CA LEU A 261 -13.85 3.65 25.46
C LEU A 261 -13.15 4.95 25.00
N MET A 262 -12.28 5.52 25.83
CA MET A 262 -11.52 6.73 25.53
C MET A 262 -10.23 6.44 24.73
N LEU A 263 -9.59 5.31 24.98
CA LEU A 263 -8.31 4.88 24.39
C LEU A 263 -8.20 5.09 22.87
N PRO A 264 -9.16 4.68 22.01
CA PRO A 264 -9.02 4.84 20.56
C PRO A 264 -8.93 6.30 20.12
N LYS A 265 -9.67 7.20 20.78
CA LYS A 265 -9.69 8.64 20.46
C LYS A 265 -8.47 9.36 21.01
N ALA A 266 -8.03 9.01 22.22
CA ALA A 266 -6.85 9.59 22.85
C ALA A 266 -5.55 9.22 22.10
N VAL A 267 -5.42 7.95 21.69
CA VAL A 267 -4.14 7.42 21.16
C VAL A 267 -4.09 7.38 19.63
N LEU A 268 -5.19 6.99 18.96
CA LEU A 268 -5.25 6.84 17.49
C LEU A 268 -5.90 8.03 16.79
N ALA A 269 -5.80 9.25 17.36
CA ALA A 269 -6.32 10.47 16.74
C ALA A 269 -5.66 10.73 15.36
N ALA A 270 -6.48 10.98 14.32
CA ALA A 270 -5.98 11.27 12.98
C ALA A 270 -5.32 12.67 12.91
N PRO A 271 -4.15 12.83 12.25
CA PRO A 271 -3.52 14.14 12.07
C PRO A 271 -4.37 15.10 11.22
N LEU A 272 -4.34 16.38 11.55
CA LEU A 272 -5.11 17.44 10.86
C LEU A 272 -4.58 17.84 9.47
N ARG A 273 -3.44 17.29 9.02
CA ARG A 273 -2.81 17.62 7.74
C ARG A 273 -2.48 16.35 6.95
N GLY A 274 -3.17 16.17 5.82
CA GLY A 274 -2.88 15.12 4.84
C GLY A 274 -1.76 15.54 3.91
N GLY A 275 -0.69 14.74 3.82
CA GLY A 275 0.43 14.96 2.92
C GLY A 275 1.56 13.97 3.19
N GLY A 276 2.17 13.40 2.15
CA GLY A 276 3.08 12.24 2.25
C GLY A 276 4.24 12.41 3.24
N GLY A 277 4.79 13.62 3.37
CA GLY A 277 5.85 13.93 4.34
C GLY A 277 5.45 13.75 5.81
N HIS A 278 4.16 13.86 6.13
CA HIS A 278 3.66 13.76 7.50
C HIS A 278 3.42 12.33 7.97
N HIS A 279 3.37 11.31 7.10
CA HIS A 279 3.04 9.94 7.53
C HIS A 279 4.06 9.35 8.52
N LYS A 280 5.37 9.62 8.35
CA LYS A 280 6.39 9.18 9.31
C LYS A 280 6.31 9.94 10.64
N GLN A 281 5.99 11.23 10.61
CA GLN A 281 5.76 12.03 11.83
C GLN A 281 4.49 11.59 12.57
N ALA A 282 3.41 11.28 11.85
CA ALA A 282 2.16 10.75 12.40
C ALA A 282 2.34 9.37 13.04
N ALA A 283 3.12 8.48 12.40
CA ALA A 283 3.44 7.16 12.95
C ALA A 283 4.21 7.25 14.28
N LEU A 284 5.23 8.12 14.35
CA LEU A 284 5.97 8.37 15.58
C LEU A 284 5.13 9.10 16.64
N SER A 285 4.24 10.01 16.24
CA SER A 285 3.29 10.66 17.15
C SER A 285 2.32 9.65 17.76
N THR A 286 1.85 8.67 16.98
CA THR A 286 0.97 7.59 17.48
C THR A 286 1.70 6.72 18.50
N LEU A 287 2.94 6.30 18.22
CA LEU A 287 3.78 5.57 19.17
C LEU A 287 3.98 6.36 20.48
N ARG A 288 4.28 7.66 20.39
CA ARG A 288 4.45 8.53 21.56
C ARG A 288 3.15 8.68 22.36
N ARG A 289 1.97 8.70 21.71
CA ARG A 289 0.67 8.68 22.40
C ARG A 289 0.42 7.35 23.12
N CYS A 290 0.79 6.20 22.53
CA CYS A 290 0.73 4.91 23.23
C CYS A 290 1.63 4.92 24.48
N GLN A 291 2.86 5.43 24.37
CA GLN A 291 3.80 5.50 25.49
C GLN A 291 3.27 6.39 26.64
N ARG A 292 2.76 7.58 26.32
CA ARG A 292 2.12 8.48 27.30
C ARG A 292 0.90 7.84 27.97
N TRP A 293 0.06 7.11 27.22
CA TRP A 293 -1.06 6.35 27.79
C TRP A 293 -0.61 5.28 28.79
N LEU A 294 0.48 4.57 28.48
CA LEU A 294 1.08 3.56 29.36
C LEU A 294 1.75 4.19 30.60
N ALA A 295 2.27 5.41 30.50
CA ALA A 295 2.78 6.23 31.61
C ALA A 295 1.67 6.88 32.47
N GLY A 296 0.39 6.67 32.10
CA GLY A 296 -0.79 7.15 32.83
C GLY A 296 -1.35 8.50 32.37
N GLU A 297 -0.79 9.15 31.35
CA GLU A 297 -1.12 10.52 30.90
C GLU A 297 -2.47 10.60 30.14
N ARG A 298 -3.47 9.85 30.59
CA ARG A 298 -4.74 9.58 29.89
C ARG A 298 -5.62 10.82 29.80
N MET A 299 -5.67 11.62 30.86
CA MET A 299 -6.42 12.89 30.89
C MET A 299 -5.75 13.95 30.02
N GLU A 300 -4.43 14.11 30.07
CA GLU A 300 -3.72 15.07 29.20
C GLU A 300 -3.94 14.75 27.71
N LEU A 301 -3.90 13.47 27.32
CA LEU A 301 -4.18 13.02 25.95
C LEU A 301 -5.64 13.28 25.52
N TRP A 302 -6.58 13.33 26.46
CA TRP A 302 -7.99 13.67 26.22
C TRP A 302 -8.20 15.18 26.14
N ASP A 303 -7.61 15.95 27.05
CA ASP A 303 -7.73 17.41 27.05
C ASP A 303 -7.11 18.01 25.77
N GLU A 304 -5.96 17.47 25.31
CA GLU A 304 -5.35 17.78 24.00
C GLU A 304 -6.27 17.52 22.79
N LEU A 305 -7.23 16.61 22.93
CA LEU A 305 -8.20 16.26 21.89
C LEU A 305 -9.39 17.23 21.90
N VAL A 306 -9.84 17.65 23.10
CA VAL A 306 -11.02 18.49 23.31
C VAL A 306 -10.74 19.97 23.04
N GLN A 307 -9.49 20.43 23.07
CA GLN A 307 -9.13 21.83 22.77
C GLN A 307 -9.77 22.34 21.46
N PRO A 308 -10.46 23.50 21.46
CA PRO A 308 -11.07 24.06 20.27
C PRO A 308 -10.01 24.42 19.23
N ARG A 309 -10.26 24.07 17.97
CA ARG A 309 -9.35 24.33 16.84
C ARG A 309 -10.11 25.00 15.70
N PRO A 310 -9.47 25.92 14.96
CA PRO A 310 -10.14 26.67 13.90
C PRO A 310 -10.71 25.72 12.84
N ALA A 311 -12.02 25.80 12.64
CA ALA A 311 -12.69 25.07 11.58
C ALA A 311 -12.21 25.57 10.21
N ARG A 312 -11.79 24.66 9.34
CA ARG A 312 -11.64 24.98 7.92
C ARG A 312 -13.03 25.00 7.28
N ALA A 313 -13.36 26.08 6.61
CA ALA A 313 -14.48 26.09 5.68
C ALA A 313 -14.31 24.95 4.67
N ARG A 314 -15.36 24.17 4.45
CA ARG A 314 -15.48 23.42 3.20
C ARG A 314 -15.71 24.46 2.11
N ALA A 315 -14.88 24.44 1.08
CA ALA A 315 -15.25 25.09 -0.17
C ALA A 315 -16.37 24.25 -0.79
N ASP A 316 -17.56 24.83 -0.88
CA ASP A 316 -18.66 24.22 -1.62
C ASP A 316 -18.34 24.36 -3.11
N GLY A 317 -17.85 23.27 -3.69
CA GLY A 317 -17.55 23.13 -5.12
C GLY A 317 -18.24 21.88 -5.64
N VAL A 318 -18.65 21.92 -6.91
CA VAL A 318 -19.47 20.93 -7.63
C VAL A 318 -19.19 19.49 -7.18
N GLU A 319 -20.25 18.75 -6.83
CA GLU A 319 -20.18 17.44 -6.14
C GLU A 319 -19.24 16.44 -6.83
N LEU A 320 -19.17 16.47 -8.17
CA LEU A 320 -18.27 15.68 -9.01
C LEU A 320 -16.77 15.95 -8.74
N ALA A 321 -16.35 17.21 -8.61
CA ALA A 321 -14.94 17.56 -8.37
C ALA A 321 -14.47 17.10 -6.98
N ALA A 322 -15.35 17.18 -5.97
CA ALA A 322 -15.11 16.60 -4.65
C ALA A 322 -15.03 15.06 -4.69
N GLN A 323 -15.83 14.43 -5.55
CA GLN A 323 -15.84 12.99 -5.79
C GLN A 323 -14.53 12.51 -6.46
N HIS A 324 -14.08 13.19 -7.53
CA HIS A 324 -12.81 12.94 -8.21
C HIS A 324 -11.62 13.11 -7.26
N THR A 325 -11.61 14.19 -6.47
CA THR A 325 -10.58 14.45 -5.46
C THR A 325 -10.52 13.32 -4.42
N ARG A 326 -11.69 12.86 -3.93
CA ARG A 326 -11.81 11.72 -2.99
C ARG A 326 -11.31 10.41 -3.60
N CYS A 327 -11.63 10.15 -4.86
CA CYS A 327 -11.16 8.99 -5.62
C CYS A 327 -9.62 8.99 -5.72
N CYS A 328 -9.04 10.08 -6.22
CA CYS A 328 -7.59 10.21 -6.41
C CYS A 328 -6.81 10.10 -5.09
N ALA A 329 -7.32 10.69 -4.00
CA ALA A 329 -6.71 10.55 -2.67
C ALA A 329 -6.68 9.10 -2.18
N LEU A 330 -7.79 8.36 -2.33
CA LEU A 330 -7.86 6.94 -1.97
C LEU A 330 -6.94 6.08 -2.88
N ALA A 331 -6.83 6.40 -4.17
CA ALA A 331 -5.93 5.70 -5.08
C ALA A 331 -4.45 5.90 -4.72
N ALA A 332 -4.05 7.13 -4.36
CA ALA A 332 -2.71 7.44 -3.87
C ALA A 332 -2.37 6.74 -2.53
N GLU A 333 -3.36 6.53 -1.66
CA GLU A 333 -3.22 5.69 -0.45
C GLU A 333 -3.07 4.18 -0.78
N GLY A 334 -3.44 3.74 -1.98
CA GLY A 334 -3.49 2.34 -2.40
C GLY A 334 -4.85 1.65 -2.17
N GLU A 335 -5.87 2.38 -1.73
CA GLU A 335 -7.22 1.89 -1.43
C GLU A 335 -8.08 1.75 -2.71
N LEU A 336 -7.55 1.09 -3.74
CA LEU A 336 -8.09 1.09 -5.11
C LEU A 336 -9.57 0.69 -5.19
N SER A 337 -10.00 -0.35 -4.46
CA SER A 337 -11.41 -0.78 -4.45
C SER A 337 -12.37 0.30 -3.93
N ARG A 338 -11.90 1.17 -3.03
CA ARG A 338 -12.69 2.25 -2.44
C ARG A 338 -12.62 3.53 -3.25
N ALA A 339 -11.48 3.79 -3.90
CA ALA A 339 -11.40 4.82 -4.94
C ALA A 339 -12.40 4.52 -6.08
N CYS A 340 -12.43 3.26 -6.54
CA CYS A 340 -13.39 2.77 -7.52
C CYS A 340 -14.86 2.92 -7.05
N ALA A 341 -15.19 2.54 -5.81
CA ALA A 341 -16.53 2.72 -5.26
C ALA A 341 -16.92 4.21 -5.12
N ALA A 342 -15.95 5.07 -4.76
CA ALA A 342 -16.16 6.50 -4.58
C ALA A 342 -16.63 7.23 -5.85
N LEU A 343 -16.44 6.68 -7.06
CA LEU A 343 -16.90 7.24 -8.33
C LEU A 343 -18.40 7.05 -8.60
N THR A 344 -19.06 6.07 -7.96
CA THR A 344 -20.48 5.78 -8.21
C THR A 344 -21.35 5.76 -6.96
N GLU A 345 -20.75 5.71 -5.77
CA GLU A 345 -21.48 5.80 -4.50
C GLU A 345 -21.64 7.25 -4.05
N PRO A 346 -22.89 7.78 -3.95
CA PRO A 346 -23.12 9.12 -3.45
C PRO A 346 -22.62 9.25 -2.00
N PRO A 347 -22.12 10.43 -1.60
CA PRO A 347 -21.68 10.64 -0.23
C PRO A 347 -22.84 10.42 0.77
N PRO A 348 -22.55 10.01 2.01
CA PRO A 348 -23.53 10.08 3.09
C PRO A 348 -24.05 11.51 3.23
N LEU A 349 -25.35 11.65 3.46
CA LEU A 349 -25.99 12.95 3.65
C LEU A 349 -25.34 13.70 4.81
N PRO A 350 -25.19 15.03 4.72
CA PRO A 350 -24.55 15.82 5.77
C PRO A 350 -25.31 15.70 7.09
N PRO A 351 -24.64 15.82 8.25
CA PRO A 351 -25.27 15.85 9.56
C PRO A 351 -26.01 17.18 9.75
N SER A 352 -27.18 17.31 9.13
CA SER A 352 -28.08 18.46 9.22
C SER A 352 -29.29 18.14 10.10
N ARG A 353 -30.01 19.18 10.54
CA ARG A 353 -31.28 19.02 11.26
C ARG A 353 -32.32 18.25 10.44
N ALA A 354 -32.47 18.58 9.15
CA ALA A 354 -33.36 17.86 8.24
C ALA A 354 -32.96 16.37 8.08
N THR A 355 -31.65 16.07 8.04
CA THR A 355 -31.16 14.69 8.01
C THR A 355 -31.51 13.93 9.30
N LEU A 356 -31.43 14.59 10.46
CA LEU A 356 -31.79 14.00 11.76
C LEU A 356 -33.29 13.74 11.87
N GLU A 357 -34.12 14.70 11.46
CA GLU A 357 -35.59 14.58 11.43
C GLU A 357 -36.03 13.45 10.48
N ALA A 358 -35.43 13.37 9.28
CA ALA A 358 -35.69 12.29 8.32
C ALA A 358 -35.18 10.90 8.77
N LEU A 359 -34.14 10.84 9.61
CA LEU A 359 -33.71 9.60 10.28
C LEU A 359 -34.71 9.21 11.38
N ALA A 360 -35.08 10.15 12.25
CA ALA A 360 -35.99 9.92 13.37
C ALA A 360 -37.36 9.41 12.90
N ALA A 361 -37.90 9.96 11.81
CA ALA A 361 -39.16 9.54 11.21
C ALA A 361 -39.18 8.08 10.69
N GLN A 362 -38.02 7.43 10.53
CA GLN A 362 -37.96 6.00 10.14
C GLN A 362 -37.88 5.03 11.31
N HIS A 363 -37.79 5.53 12.55
CA HIS A 363 -37.84 4.70 13.74
C HIS A 363 -39.27 4.72 14.32
N PRO A 364 -40.06 3.64 14.18
CA PRO A 364 -41.40 3.59 14.75
C PRO A 364 -41.32 3.71 16.27
N GLN A 365 -42.14 4.58 16.85
CA GLN A 365 -42.27 4.69 18.31
C GLN A 365 -43.15 3.55 18.84
N ALA A 366 -42.58 2.35 18.87
CA ALA A 366 -43.15 1.22 19.59
C ALA A 366 -42.68 1.26 21.05
N ALA A 367 -43.53 0.80 21.98
CA ALA A 367 -43.08 0.51 23.34
C ALA A 367 -41.96 -0.56 23.30
N PRO A 368 -40.96 -0.49 24.20
CA PRO A 368 -39.98 -1.56 24.32
C PRO A 368 -40.70 -2.91 24.54
N PRO A 369 -40.23 -4.01 23.92
CA PRO A 369 -40.83 -5.31 24.15
C PRO A 369 -40.72 -5.68 25.62
N ASP A 370 -41.79 -6.26 26.18
CA ASP A 370 -41.84 -6.68 27.58
C ASP A 370 -40.95 -7.92 27.79
N VAL A 371 -39.68 -7.66 28.09
CA VAL A 371 -38.68 -8.70 28.34
C VAL A 371 -38.96 -9.53 29.60
N ALA A 372 -39.89 -9.12 30.47
CA ALA A 372 -40.27 -9.95 31.62
C ALA A 372 -40.99 -11.24 31.19
N GLN A 373 -41.66 -11.23 30.03
CA GLN A 373 -42.34 -12.40 29.46
C GLN A 373 -41.36 -13.50 29.00
N LEU A 374 -40.07 -13.19 28.84
CA LEU A 374 -39.03 -14.16 28.51
C LEU A 374 -38.56 -14.95 29.74
N GLY A 375 -39.04 -14.60 30.94
CA GLY A 375 -38.61 -15.18 32.21
C GLY A 375 -37.20 -14.73 32.64
N PRO A 376 -36.68 -15.26 33.76
CA PRO A 376 -35.33 -14.94 34.22
C PRO A 376 -34.28 -15.43 33.21
N ALA A 377 -33.30 -14.58 32.91
CA ALA A 377 -32.17 -14.94 32.07
C ALA A 377 -31.44 -16.17 32.68
N ARG A 378 -31.34 -17.25 31.91
CA ARG A 378 -30.70 -18.51 32.35
C ARG A 378 -29.19 -18.41 32.10
N PRO A 379 -28.31 -18.26 33.12
CA PRO A 379 -26.88 -18.04 32.87
C PRO A 379 -26.21 -19.23 32.18
N ALA A 380 -26.70 -20.45 32.46
CA ALA A 380 -26.27 -21.69 31.82
C ALA A 380 -26.65 -21.81 30.33
N ALA A 381 -27.52 -20.93 29.81
CA ALA A 381 -27.88 -20.90 28.39
C ALA A 381 -26.99 -19.94 27.56
N VAL A 382 -26.06 -19.21 28.20
CA VAL A 382 -25.09 -18.36 27.49
C VAL A 382 -23.98 -19.26 26.93
N PRO A 383 -23.76 -19.31 25.60
CA PRO A 383 -22.69 -20.13 25.03
C PRO A 383 -21.31 -19.74 25.56
N GLU A 384 -20.44 -20.74 25.75
CA GLU A 384 -19.05 -20.50 26.13
C GLU A 384 -18.28 -19.83 24.99
N VAL A 385 -17.62 -18.71 25.30
CA VAL A 385 -16.86 -17.94 24.31
C VAL A 385 -15.40 -18.39 24.30
N THR A 386 -15.02 -19.26 23.37
CA THR A 386 -13.64 -19.74 23.24
C THR A 386 -12.70 -18.75 22.53
N LYS A 387 -11.39 -18.89 22.75
CA LYS A 387 -10.34 -18.08 22.10
C LYS A 387 -10.36 -18.22 20.58
N GLU A 388 -10.60 -19.42 20.09
CA GLU A 388 -10.67 -19.75 18.66
C GLU A 388 -11.85 -19.02 18.01
N ASN A 389 -13.00 -19.00 18.68
CA ASN A 389 -14.20 -18.30 18.22
C ASN A 389 -13.99 -16.78 18.20
N VAL A 390 -13.38 -16.19 19.25
CA VAL A 390 -13.06 -14.75 19.29
C VAL A 390 -12.04 -14.37 18.20
N VAL A 391 -10.94 -15.12 18.05
CA VAL A 391 -9.94 -14.86 17.02
C VAL A 391 -10.54 -14.99 15.61
N ARG A 392 -11.39 -15.99 15.36
CA ARG A 392 -12.14 -16.16 14.11
C ARG A 392 -13.11 -14.99 13.88
N ALA A 393 -13.81 -14.54 14.91
CA ALA A 393 -14.72 -13.39 14.83
C ALA A 393 -13.97 -12.08 14.51
N VAL A 394 -12.85 -11.79 15.19
CA VAL A 394 -11.98 -10.63 14.90
C VAL A 394 -11.46 -10.68 13.46
N ARG A 395 -10.91 -11.82 13.02
CA ARG A 395 -10.38 -11.98 11.64
C ARG A 395 -11.44 -11.88 10.54
N SER A 396 -12.71 -12.14 10.87
CA SER A 396 -13.82 -12.15 9.90
C SER A 396 -14.59 -10.83 9.78
N PHE A 397 -14.13 -9.75 10.43
CA PHE A 397 -14.55 -8.39 10.07
C PHE A 397 -13.96 -7.96 8.73
N SER A 398 -14.76 -7.24 7.93
CA SER A 398 -14.27 -6.52 6.75
C SER A 398 -13.25 -5.45 7.14
N ARG A 399 -12.12 -5.38 6.42
CA ARG A 399 -11.13 -4.30 6.57
C ARG A 399 -11.76 -2.92 6.38
N ALA A 400 -11.18 -1.94 7.06
CA ALA A 400 -11.62 -0.55 7.12
C ALA A 400 -13.09 -0.37 7.55
N SER A 401 -13.64 -1.31 8.34
CA SER A 401 -14.99 -1.18 8.92
C SER A 401 -15.14 0.16 9.64
N ALA A 402 -16.30 0.79 9.47
CA ALA A 402 -16.67 1.95 10.26
C ALA A 402 -16.62 1.60 11.77
N PRO A 403 -16.14 2.54 12.63
CA PRO A 403 -16.10 2.35 14.07
C PRO A 403 -17.45 2.71 14.70
N GLY A 404 -17.71 2.16 15.88
CA GLY A 404 -18.78 2.66 16.74
C GLY A 404 -18.44 4.02 17.38
N PRO A 405 -19.29 4.49 18.31
CA PRO A 405 -19.10 5.78 18.98
C PRO A 405 -17.76 5.91 19.72
N SER A 406 -17.15 4.82 20.22
CA SER A 406 -15.82 4.85 20.86
C SER A 406 -14.67 5.24 19.91
N GLY A 407 -14.87 5.09 18.59
CA GLY A 407 -13.80 5.23 17.60
C GLY A 407 -12.92 3.98 17.41
N LEU A 408 -13.12 2.91 18.19
CA LEU A 408 -12.48 1.61 18.01
C LEU A 408 -12.93 0.97 16.69
N ARG A 409 -11.99 0.48 15.88
CA ARG A 409 -12.26 -0.23 14.62
C ARG A 409 -11.95 -1.71 14.75
N ALA A 410 -12.56 -2.51 13.90
CA ALA A 410 -12.20 -3.92 13.77
C ALA A 410 -10.73 -4.10 13.36
N ASP A 411 -10.20 -3.24 12.49
CA ASP A 411 -8.79 -3.23 12.09
C ASP A 411 -7.84 -3.03 13.29
N HIS A 412 -8.24 -2.23 14.29
CA HIS A 412 -7.47 -2.04 15.53
C HIS A 412 -7.36 -3.30 16.38
N LEU A 413 -8.31 -4.24 16.23
CA LEU A 413 -8.29 -5.56 16.87
C LEU A 413 -7.57 -6.60 15.99
N GLN A 414 -7.72 -6.52 14.66
CA GLN A 414 -7.05 -7.43 13.73
C GLN A 414 -5.53 -7.25 13.75
N GLU A 415 -5.05 -6.02 13.87
CA GLU A 415 -3.62 -5.70 13.81
C GLU A 415 -2.85 -6.00 15.11
N THR A 416 -3.53 -6.20 16.24
CA THR A 416 -2.88 -6.63 17.50
C THR A 416 -2.61 -8.13 17.51
N LEU A 417 -3.43 -8.95 16.82
CA LEU A 417 -3.27 -10.41 16.73
C LEU A 417 -1.96 -10.85 16.05
N SER A 418 -1.28 -9.96 15.33
CA SER A 418 0.03 -10.21 14.71
C SER A 418 1.20 -9.56 15.46
N THR A 419 1.05 -9.31 16.77
CA THR A 419 2.08 -8.71 17.63
C THR A 419 2.48 -9.66 18.77
N ALA A 420 3.56 -9.36 19.48
CA ALA A 420 3.98 -10.13 20.66
C ALA A 420 2.90 -10.18 21.78
N HIS A 421 2.05 -9.17 21.87
CA HIS A 421 0.91 -9.13 22.80
C HIS A 421 -0.38 -9.72 22.20
N GLY A 422 -0.32 -10.36 21.02
CA GLY A 422 -1.50 -10.84 20.31
C GLY A 422 -2.30 -11.90 21.08
N ASP A 423 -1.61 -12.81 21.76
CA ASP A 423 -2.23 -13.83 22.61
C ASP A 423 -2.84 -13.25 23.89
N GLU A 424 -2.15 -12.28 24.53
CA GLU A 424 -2.62 -11.54 25.71
C GLU A 424 -3.92 -10.78 25.38
N VAL A 425 -3.93 -10.03 24.28
CA VAL A 425 -5.12 -9.33 23.78
C VAL A 425 -6.26 -10.32 23.48
N ALA A 426 -5.97 -11.47 22.85
CA ALA A 426 -6.99 -12.47 22.55
C ALA A 426 -7.62 -13.06 23.82
N SER A 427 -6.82 -13.38 24.84
CA SER A 427 -7.31 -13.89 26.13
C SER A 427 -8.16 -12.87 26.89
N HIS A 428 -7.75 -11.60 26.92
CA HIS A 428 -8.56 -10.55 27.55
C HIS A 428 -9.85 -10.23 26.76
N LEU A 429 -9.81 -10.31 25.43
CA LEU A 429 -11.02 -10.20 24.60
C LEU A 429 -11.99 -11.36 24.85
N VAL A 430 -11.52 -12.59 25.14
CA VAL A 430 -12.39 -13.70 25.56
C VAL A 430 -13.12 -13.35 26.86
N ALA A 431 -12.41 -12.94 27.90
CA ALA A 431 -13.02 -12.54 29.18
C ALA A 431 -14.05 -11.41 29.00
N LEU A 432 -13.70 -10.37 28.24
CA LEU A 432 -14.62 -9.27 27.93
C LEU A 432 -15.84 -9.74 27.13
N CYS A 433 -15.66 -10.64 26.15
CA CYS A 433 -16.76 -11.15 25.35
C CYS A 433 -17.71 -12.02 26.17
N GLN A 434 -17.18 -12.82 27.11
CA GLN A 434 -18.00 -13.63 28.02
C GLN A 434 -18.78 -12.74 29.01
N LEU A 435 -18.15 -11.71 29.57
CA LEU A 435 -18.78 -10.70 30.43
C LEU A 435 -19.96 -10.01 29.70
N LEU A 436 -19.74 -9.61 28.45
CA LEU A 436 -20.76 -8.98 27.61
C LEU A 436 -21.86 -9.95 27.18
N ALA A 437 -21.53 -11.21 26.89
CA ALA A 437 -22.51 -12.24 26.51
C ALA A 437 -23.49 -12.58 27.65
N ARG A 438 -23.03 -12.46 28.91
CA ARG A 438 -23.87 -12.63 30.11
C ARG A 438 -24.67 -11.38 30.50
N GLY A 439 -24.44 -10.23 29.84
CA GLY A 439 -25.14 -8.97 30.13
C GLY A 439 -24.70 -8.25 31.41
N GLU A 440 -23.58 -8.67 32.02
CA GLU A 440 -23.13 -8.20 33.34
C GLU A 440 -22.75 -6.70 33.44
N PRO A 441 -22.22 -5.99 32.42
CA PRO A 441 -21.75 -4.61 32.59
C PRO A 441 -22.89 -3.58 32.41
N ALA A 442 -23.90 -3.67 33.28
CA ALA A 442 -25.13 -2.86 33.22
C ALA A 442 -24.88 -1.34 33.16
N LEU A 443 -23.85 -0.85 33.87
CA LEU A 443 -23.45 0.57 33.91
C LEU A 443 -23.13 1.16 32.53
N VAL A 444 -22.52 0.37 31.64
CA VAL A 444 -22.08 0.83 30.31
C VAL A 444 -22.99 0.30 29.19
N ALA A 445 -23.91 -0.62 29.51
CA ALA A 445 -24.80 -1.27 28.54
C ALA A 445 -25.57 -0.27 27.64
N PRO A 446 -26.14 0.85 28.13
CA PRO A 446 -26.79 1.85 27.27
C PRO A 446 -25.85 2.46 26.21
N HIS A 447 -24.57 2.61 26.55
CA HIS A 447 -23.56 3.22 25.68
C HIS A 447 -22.99 2.21 24.67
N LEU A 448 -22.77 0.95 25.07
CA LEU A 448 -22.41 -0.14 24.14
C LEU A 448 -23.58 -0.53 23.22
N ALA A 449 -24.82 -0.38 23.69
CA ALA A 449 -26.03 -0.57 22.89
C ALA A 449 -26.22 0.55 21.86
N GLY A 450 -25.61 1.71 22.06
CA GLY A 450 -25.61 2.84 21.13
C GLY A 450 -24.91 2.54 19.79
N ALA A 451 -25.18 3.41 18.82
CA ALA A 451 -24.61 3.34 17.48
C ALA A 451 -24.37 4.73 16.91
N ARG A 452 -23.42 4.86 15.99
CA ARG A 452 -23.28 6.06 15.16
C ARG A 452 -24.18 5.92 13.93
N LEU A 453 -25.16 6.80 13.80
CA LEU A 453 -26.05 6.85 12.64
C LEU A 453 -25.36 7.55 11.46
N HIS A 454 -25.42 6.92 10.30
CA HIS A 454 -25.08 7.50 9.01
C HIS A 454 -26.31 7.46 8.10
N ALA A 455 -26.67 8.60 7.51
CA ALA A 455 -27.75 8.67 6.53
C ALA A 455 -27.20 8.45 5.13
N LEU A 456 -27.69 7.42 4.43
CA LEU A 456 -27.45 7.22 2.99
C LEU A 456 -28.71 7.59 2.21
N PRO A 457 -28.61 8.17 1.00
CA PRO A 457 -29.77 8.36 0.13
C PRO A 457 -30.30 7.01 -0.39
N LYS A 458 -31.63 6.85 -0.43
CA LYS A 458 -32.31 5.74 -1.12
C LYS A 458 -32.43 6.10 -2.62
N LYS A 459 -32.32 5.08 -3.49
CA LYS A 459 -32.36 5.24 -4.97
C LYS A 459 -33.66 5.84 -5.52
N GLN A 460 -34.76 5.73 -4.78
CA GLN A 460 -36.10 6.22 -5.15
C GLN A 460 -36.54 7.39 -4.26
N GLY A 461 -35.58 8.09 -3.63
CA GLY A 461 -35.85 9.15 -2.65
C GLY A 461 -35.95 8.66 -1.21
N GLY A 462 -35.70 9.59 -0.27
CA GLY A 462 -35.68 9.33 1.17
C GLY A 462 -34.34 8.83 1.72
N VAL A 463 -34.30 8.67 3.05
CA VAL A 463 -33.11 8.28 3.83
C VAL A 463 -33.03 6.77 4.04
N ARG A 464 -31.83 6.21 4.19
CA ARG A 464 -31.56 4.89 4.79
C ARG A 464 -30.67 5.09 6.03
N PRO A 465 -31.16 4.78 7.25
CA PRO A 465 -30.32 4.77 8.44
C PRO A 465 -29.34 3.59 8.39
N ILE A 466 -28.05 3.87 8.57
CA ILE A 466 -27.02 2.89 8.85
C ILE A 466 -26.52 3.11 10.28
N ALA A 467 -26.93 2.21 11.19
CA ALA A 467 -26.51 2.23 12.58
C ALA A 467 -25.20 1.44 12.75
N VAL A 468 -24.07 2.14 12.87
CA VAL A 468 -22.78 1.51 13.17
C VAL A 468 -22.64 1.38 14.69
N GLY A 469 -23.05 0.22 15.21
CA GLY A 469 -22.91 -0.14 16.63
C GLY A 469 -21.46 -0.29 17.08
N GLU A 470 -21.26 -0.30 18.40
CA GLU A 470 -19.94 -0.41 19.02
C GLU A 470 -19.17 -1.67 18.59
N THR A 471 -17.86 -1.54 18.33
CA THR A 471 -17.05 -2.61 17.74
C THR A 471 -16.95 -3.81 18.68
N LEU A 472 -16.87 -3.57 19.99
CA LEU A 472 -16.89 -4.62 21.02
C LEU A 472 -18.23 -5.38 21.03
N ARG A 473 -19.37 -4.67 20.98
CA ARG A 473 -20.70 -5.29 20.87
C ARG A 473 -20.82 -6.13 19.59
N ARG A 474 -20.35 -5.60 18.46
CA ARG A 474 -20.36 -6.30 17.16
C ARG A 474 -19.48 -7.56 17.18
N LEU A 475 -18.36 -7.55 17.91
CA LEU A 475 -17.50 -8.74 18.08
C LEU A 475 -18.25 -9.84 18.83
N VAL A 476 -18.87 -9.49 19.97
CA VAL A 476 -19.67 -10.42 20.79
C VAL A 476 -20.86 -10.97 20.01
N SER A 477 -21.64 -10.11 19.35
CA SER A 477 -22.73 -10.54 18.47
C SER A 477 -22.24 -11.50 17.39
N LYS A 478 -21.06 -11.25 16.80
CA LYS A 478 -20.51 -12.13 15.75
C LYS A 478 -20.06 -13.50 16.29
N ALA A 479 -19.58 -13.58 17.52
CA ALA A 479 -19.27 -14.84 18.20
C ALA A 479 -20.55 -15.61 18.56
N LEU A 480 -21.55 -14.94 19.16
CA LEU A 480 -22.82 -15.56 19.55
C LEU A 480 -23.64 -16.04 18.33
N CYS A 481 -23.77 -15.22 17.28
CA CYS A 481 -24.41 -15.62 16.02
C CYS A 481 -23.70 -16.79 15.32
N GLN A 482 -22.44 -17.07 15.66
CA GLN A 482 -21.72 -18.23 15.14
C GLN A 482 -22.05 -19.51 15.92
N ALA A 483 -22.28 -19.40 17.23
CA ALA A 483 -22.69 -20.52 18.08
C ALA A 483 -24.12 -21.01 17.76
N VAL A 484 -25.08 -20.09 17.60
CA VAL A 484 -26.51 -20.44 17.35
C VAL A 484 -26.85 -20.64 15.87
N ARG A 485 -25.85 -20.70 14.98
CA ARG A 485 -26.08 -20.65 13.53
C ARG A 485 -26.85 -21.87 13.03
N GLU A 486 -26.52 -23.06 13.51
CA GLU A 486 -27.10 -24.32 13.03
C GLU A 486 -28.53 -24.48 13.54
N ASP A 487 -28.78 -24.19 14.81
CA ASP A 487 -30.13 -24.14 15.39
C ASP A 487 -31.05 -23.16 14.65
N ALA A 488 -30.54 -21.97 14.31
CA ALA A 488 -31.29 -20.99 13.54
C ALA A 488 -31.62 -21.49 12.12
N VAL A 489 -30.72 -22.22 11.45
CA VAL A 489 -31.01 -22.83 10.14
C VAL A 489 -32.11 -23.89 10.29
N ASN A 490 -31.98 -24.76 11.30
CA ASN A 490 -32.93 -25.85 11.56
C ASN A 490 -34.33 -25.34 11.94
N HIS A 491 -34.40 -24.20 12.65
CA HIS A 491 -35.67 -23.60 13.08
C HIS A 491 -36.37 -22.79 11.99
N PHE A 492 -35.63 -22.05 11.16
CA PHE A 492 -36.21 -21.17 10.15
C PHE A 492 -36.42 -21.84 8.79
N CYS A 493 -35.71 -22.93 8.47
CA CYS A 493 -35.94 -23.72 7.26
C CYS A 493 -37.22 -24.57 7.39
N PRO A 494 -38.09 -24.68 6.37
CA PRO A 494 -38.02 -24.06 5.04
C PRO A 494 -38.69 -22.68 4.93
N LEU A 495 -39.34 -22.21 6.00
CA LEU A 495 -40.22 -21.02 6.00
C LEU A 495 -39.49 -19.69 5.69
N GLN A 496 -38.22 -19.58 6.07
CA GLN A 496 -37.41 -18.36 5.97
C GLN A 496 -35.97 -18.72 5.58
N VAL A 497 -35.65 -18.64 4.29
CA VAL A 497 -34.30 -18.94 3.77
C VAL A 497 -33.28 -17.81 3.98
N GLY A 498 -33.71 -16.62 4.42
CA GLY A 498 -32.83 -15.48 4.69
C GLY A 498 -31.88 -15.68 5.89
N VAL A 499 -32.14 -16.68 6.74
CA VAL A 499 -31.33 -17.00 7.92
C VAL A 499 -30.65 -18.36 7.75
N GLY A 500 -29.44 -18.33 7.17
CA GLY A 500 -28.49 -19.46 7.19
C GLY A 500 -28.69 -20.57 6.14
N ALA A 501 -29.86 -20.69 5.52
CA ALA A 501 -30.16 -21.70 4.49
C ALA A 501 -29.70 -21.32 3.06
N ARG A 502 -29.89 -22.23 2.09
CA ARG A 502 -29.65 -22.03 0.64
C ARG A 502 -30.74 -22.75 -0.19
N MET A 503 -31.03 -22.23 -1.40
CA MET A 503 -31.66 -22.86 -2.60
C MET A 503 -33.11 -22.48 -3.00
N GLY A 504 -33.38 -22.50 -4.33
CA GLY A 504 -34.71 -22.50 -5.00
C GLY A 504 -34.62 -22.12 -6.50
N ALA A 505 -35.13 -22.93 -7.44
CA ALA A 505 -34.83 -23.00 -8.91
C ALA A 505 -34.90 -21.72 -9.80
N ALA A 506 -34.27 -21.81 -10.99
CA ALA A 506 -34.09 -20.75 -12.03
C ALA A 506 -33.77 -19.35 -11.47
N PHE A 507 -32.54 -19.17 -10.99
CA PHE A 507 -32.26 -18.24 -9.89
C PHE A 507 -30.80 -17.80 -9.77
N ASP A 508 -30.58 -16.73 -9.00
CA ASP A 508 -29.27 -16.30 -8.51
C ASP A 508 -28.91 -17.04 -7.20
N LEU A 509 -28.19 -18.16 -7.29
CA LEU A 509 -27.61 -18.81 -6.11
C LEU A 509 -26.32 -18.08 -5.69
N LEU A 510 -26.34 -17.37 -4.57
CA LEU A 510 -25.17 -16.63 -4.07
C LEU A 510 -24.58 -15.65 -5.12
N GLY A 511 -25.46 -15.10 -5.97
CA GLY A 511 -25.09 -14.19 -7.07
C GLY A 511 -24.52 -14.86 -8.32
N ALA A 512 -24.54 -16.19 -8.40
CA ALA A 512 -24.31 -16.96 -9.62
C ALA A 512 -25.66 -17.33 -10.26
N PRO A 513 -25.93 -16.94 -11.53
CA PRO A 513 -27.15 -17.36 -12.20
C PRO A 513 -27.07 -18.85 -12.56
N ILE A 514 -28.16 -19.58 -12.28
CA ILE A 514 -28.36 -20.99 -12.62
C ILE A 514 -29.68 -21.09 -13.38
N GLY A 515 -29.59 -21.43 -14.67
CA GLY A 515 -30.70 -21.56 -15.62
C GLY A 515 -30.18 -21.93 -17.00
N ASP A 516 -30.98 -21.70 -18.04
CA ASP A 516 -30.53 -21.82 -19.43
C ASP A 516 -29.59 -20.66 -19.85
N SER A 517 -29.17 -20.67 -21.12
CA SER A 517 -28.26 -19.67 -21.69
C SER A 517 -28.87 -18.27 -21.76
N GLU A 518 -30.20 -18.18 -21.99
CA GLU A 518 -30.90 -16.90 -22.07
C GLU A 518 -30.98 -16.25 -20.69
N TYR A 519 -31.44 -17.00 -19.69
CA TYR A 519 -31.46 -16.59 -18.29
C TYR A 519 -30.06 -16.20 -17.79
N CYS A 520 -29.05 -17.04 -17.99
CA CYS A 520 -27.69 -16.78 -17.49
C CYS A 520 -27.03 -15.58 -18.17
N THR A 521 -27.25 -15.39 -19.47
CA THR A 521 -26.81 -14.20 -20.21
C THR A 521 -27.51 -12.95 -19.69
N GLN A 522 -28.85 -12.97 -19.61
CA GLN A 522 -29.64 -11.82 -19.22
C GLN A 522 -29.38 -11.39 -17.77
N ALA A 523 -29.32 -12.34 -16.83
CA ALA A 523 -28.96 -12.06 -15.44
C ALA A 523 -27.53 -11.51 -15.31
N THR A 524 -26.57 -12.01 -16.09
CA THR A 524 -25.21 -11.45 -16.09
C THR A 524 -25.22 -10.01 -16.62
N LEU A 525 -25.98 -9.73 -17.70
CA LEU A 525 -26.14 -8.39 -18.28
C LEU A 525 -26.79 -7.40 -17.31
N SER A 526 -28.01 -7.68 -16.82
CA SER A 526 -28.78 -6.78 -15.96
C SER A 526 -28.06 -6.49 -14.65
N ASP A 527 -27.53 -7.53 -14.02
CA ASP A 527 -27.15 -7.43 -12.61
C ASP A 527 -25.68 -7.15 -12.39
N LYS A 528 -24.81 -7.48 -13.35
CA LYS A 528 -23.36 -7.28 -13.20
C LYS A 528 -22.84 -6.31 -14.25
N VAL A 529 -23.11 -6.54 -15.55
CA VAL A 529 -22.56 -5.71 -16.64
C VAL A 529 -23.10 -4.28 -16.59
N GLN A 530 -24.39 -4.06 -16.38
CA GLN A 530 -24.93 -2.69 -16.25
C GLN A 530 -24.34 -1.94 -15.05
N LYS A 531 -24.19 -2.62 -13.89
CA LYS A 531 -23.64 -2.00 -12.67
C LYS A 531 -22.15 -1.68 -12.82
N ALA A 532 -21.39 -2.55 -13.47
CA ALA A 532 -19.98 -2.31 -13.79
C ALA A 532 -19.81 -1.26 -14.90
N GLY A 533 -20.74 -1.19 -15.87
CA GLY A 533 -20.81 -0.15 -16.90
C GLY A 533 -20.76 1.25 -16.30
N LYS A 534 -21.64 1.55 -15.34
CA LYS A 534 -21.64 2.86 -14.65
C LYS A 534 -20.31 3.25 -13.99
N VAL A 535 -19.53 2.25 -13.56
CA VAL A 535 -18.19 2.47 -13.00
C VAL A 535 -17.16 2.72 -14.11
N LEU A 536 -17.30 2.06 -15.26
CA LEU A 536 -16.45 2.26 -16.44
C LEU A 536 -16.72 3.62 -17.09
N ASP A 537 -17.99 4.03 -17.17
CA ASP A 537 -18.41 5.33 -17.69
C ASP A 537 -17.78 6.45 -16.82
N ALA A 538 -17.99 6.41 -15.50
CA ALA A 538 -17.39 7.36 -14.54
C ALA A 538 -15.85 7.31 -14.46
N LEU A 539 -15.20 6.24 -14.91
CA LEU A 539 -13.75 6.16 -15.04
C LEU A 539 -13.22 6.86 -16.30
N GLY A 540 -14.02 6.95 -17.37
CA GLY A 540 -13.70 7.72 -18.57
C GLY A 540 -13.76 9.23 -18.35
N GLU A 541 -14.63 9.66 -17.43
CA GLU A 541 -14.81 11.06 -17.02
C GLU A 541 -13.77 11.54 -15.99
N LEU A 542 -13.07 10.64 -15.29
CA LEU A 542 -12.11 11.01 -14.25
C LEU A 542 -10.85 11.70 -14.81
N ASP A 543 -10.59 12.92 -14.33
CA ASP A 543 -9.55 13.84 -14.83
C ASP A 543 -8.11 13.32 -14.73
N ASN A 544 -7.84 12.35 -13.84
CA ASN A 544 -6.50 11.81 -13.62
C ASN A 544 -6.31 10.47 -14.35
N PRO A 545 -5.69 10.43 -15.54
CA PRO A 545 -5.74 9.24 -16.39
C PRO A 545 -4.87 8.09 -15.85
N GLN A 546 -3.86 8.39 -15.01
CA GLN A 546 -3.07 7.38 -14.29
C GLN A 546 -3.93 6.66 -13.25
N VAL A 547 -4.73 7.40 -12.46
CA VAL A 547 -5.72 6.82 -11.54
C VAL A 547 -6.76 6.03 -12.32
N SER A 548 -7.33 6.59 -13.39
CA SER A 548 -8.36 5.92 -14.20
C SER A 548 -7.86 4.58 -14.75
N LEU A 549 -6.68 4.55 -15.36
CA LEU A 549 -6.07 3.32 -15.88
C LEU A 549 -5.74 2.32 -14.76
N GLN A 550 -5.28 2.78 -13.58
CA GLN A 550 -5.01 1.91 -12.44
C GLN A 550 -6.30 1.26 -11.91
N LEU A 551 -7.38 2.03 -11.76
CA LEU A 551 -8.68 1.52 -11.32
C LEU A 551 -9.34 0.62 -12.36
N LEU A 552 -9.23 0.93 -13.65
CA LEU A 552 -9.67 0.07 -14.74
C LEU A 552 -9.01 -1.32 -14.63
N ARG A 553 -7.69 -1.36 -14.51
CA ARG A 553 -6.89 -2.60 -14.47
C ARG A 553 -7.09 -3.43 -13.21
N HIS A 554 -7.23 -2.80 -12.05
CA HIS A 554 -7.29 -3.52 -10.77
C HIS A 554 -8.72 -3.74 -10.23
N CYS A 555 -9.69 -2.87 -10.54
CA CYS A 555 -10.97 -2.81 -9.83
C CYS A 555 -12.23 -2.77 -10.69
N ALA A 556 -12.15 -2.34 -11.96
CA ALA A 556 -13.34 -2.10 -12.80
C ALA A 556 -13.47 -2.96 -14.05
N SER A 557 -12.38 -3.55 -14.58
CA SER A 557 -12.43 -4.52 -15.67
C SER A 557 -12.59 -5.96 -15.14
N PHE A 558 -11.68 -6.87 -15.50
CA PHE A 558 -11.72 -8.32 -15.25
C PHE A 558 -12.24 -8.72 -13.86
N THR A 559 -11.79 -8.02 -12.81
CA THR A 559 -12.12 -8.32 -11.41
C THR A 559 -13.61 -8.19 -11.06
N LYS A 560 -14.42 -7.48 -11.85
CA LYS A 560 -15.88 -7.35 -11.62
C LYS A 560 -16.66 -8.63 -11.91
N LEU A 561 -16.21 -9.48 -12.83
CA LEU A 561 -16.95 -10.68 -13.28
C LEU A 561 -16.29 -12.02 -12.90
N VAL A 562 -15.18 -12.02 -12.16
CA VAL A 562 -14.47 -13.27 -11.78
C VAL A 562 -15.37 -14.26 -11.04
N HIS A 563 -16.30 -13.78 -10.21
CA HIS A 563 -17.27 -14.65 -9.52
C HIS A 563 -18.17 -15.39 -10.53
N ASN A 564 -18.81 -14.65 -11.43
CA ASN A 564 -19.64 -15.20 -12.50
C ASN A 564 -18.86 -16.19 -13.37
N MET A 565 -17.67 -15.81 -13.84
CA MET A 565 -16.81 -16.68 -14.68
C MET A 565 -16.36 -17.98 -14.00
N ARG A 566 -16.37 -18.05 -12.65
CA ARG A 566 -16.05 -19.27 -11.89
C ARG A 566 -17.25 -20.16 -11.60
N THR A 567 -18.46 -19.61 -11.68
CA THR A 567 -19.69 -20.25 -11.18
C THR A 567 -20.71 -20.55 -12.27
N THR A 568 -20.64 -19.85 -13.39
CA THR A 568 -21.45 -20.10 -14.59
C THR A 568 -20.53 -20.60 -15.72
N PRO A 569 -20.87 -21.68 -16.43
CA PRO A 569 -20.13 -22.13 -17.62
C PRO A 569 -20.02 -21.03 -18.67
N ALA A 570 -18.83 -20.86 -19.25
CA ALA A 570 -18.54 -19.76 -20.19
C ALA A 570 -19.51 -19.69 -21.38
N GLY A 571 -20.01 -20.83 -21.88
CA GLY A 571 -20.97 -20.88 -22.97
C GLY A 571 -22.36 -20.32 -22.65
N LEU A 572 -22.78 -20.30 -21.37
CA LEU A 572 -24.12 -19.84 -20.96
C LEU A 572 -24.23 -18.32 -20.75
N HIS A 573 -23.12 -17.59 -20.86
CA HIS A 573 -23.11 -16.13 -20.69
C HIS A 573 -22.04 -15.41 -21.53
N SER A 574 -21.48 -16.07 -22.55
CA SER A 574 -20.38 -15.56 -23.39
C SER A 574 -20.71 -14.18 -24.00
N ALA A 575 -21.94 -14.00 -24.48
CA ALA A 575 -22.43 -12.72 -25.01
C ALA A 575 -22.41 -11.60 -23.96
N ALA A 576 -22.77 -11.90 -22.71
CA ALA A 576 -22.72 -10.93 -21.61
C ALA A 576 -21.27 -10.54 -21.26
N LEU A 577 -20.35 -11.50 -21.28
CA LEU A 577 -18.93 -11.24 -21.05
C LEU A 577 -18.31 -10.41 -22.18
N ALA A 578 -18.62 -10.72 -23.44
CA ALA A 578 -18.16 -9.95 -24.60
C ALA A 578 -18.70 -8.50 -24.59
N ALA A 579 -19.97 -8.31 -24.21
CA ALA A 579 -20.55 -6.97 -24.03
C ALA A 579 -19.84 -6.16 -22.92
N PHE A 580 -19.42 -6.84 -21.84
CA PHE A 580 -18.60 -6.21 -20.79
C PHE A 580 -17.18 -5.87 -21.26
N ASP A 581 -16.53 -6.75 -22.00
CA ASP A 581 -15.19 -6.51 -22.57
C ASP A 581 -15.22 -5.33 -23.55
N GLY A 582 -16.29 -5.19 -24.35
CA GLY A 582 -16.54 -4.02 -25.19
C GLY A 582 -16.65 -2.72 -24.39
N LYS A 583 -17.34 -2.72 -23.24
CA LYS A 583 -17.38 -1.57 -22.32
C LYS A 583 -16.02 -1.26 -21.70
N ALA A 584 -15.23 -2.28 -21.36
CA ALA A 584 -13.87 -2.09 -20.84
C ALA A 584 -12.93 -1.46 -21.88
N ARG A 585 -13.09 -1.83 -23.17
CA ARG A 585 -12.39 -1.19 -24.31
C ARG A 585 -12.82 0.25 -24.50
N ALA A 586 -14.13 0.54 -24.51
CA ALA A 586 -14.65 1.91 -24.64
C ALA A 586 -14.17 2.83 -23.48
N CYS A 587 -14.05 2.30 -22.27
CA CYS A 587 -13.46 3.01 -21.13
C CYS A 587 -11.96 3.29 -21.34
N LEU A 588 -11.18 2.34 -21.87
CA LEU A 588 -9.78 2.58 -22.25
C LEU A 588 -9.66 3.65 -23.34
N GLU A 589 -10.53 3.62 -24.35
CA GLU A 589 -10.60 4.62 -25.43
C GLU A 589 -10.93 6.02 -24.89
N SER A 590 -11.83 6.11 -23.91
CA SER A 590 -12.21 7.35 -23.22
C SER A 590 -11.06 7.92 -22.37
N ILE A 591 -10.41 7.06 -21.57
CA ILE A 591 -9.25 7.42 -20.73
C ILE A 591 -8.07 7.86 -21.62
N GLY A 592 -7.85 7.17 -22.74
CA GLY A 592 -6.77 7.45 -23.68
C GLY A 592 -7.03 8.62 -24.62
N CYS A 593 -8.30 8.91 -24.93
CA CYS A 593 -8.74 9.84 -25.98
C CYS A 593 -8.30 9.42 -27.40
N PHE A 594 -8.30 8.11 -27.71
CA PHE A 594 -8.02 7.57 -29.05
C PHE A 594 -8.76 6.23 -29.27
N PRO A 595 -9.15 5.89 -30.51
CA PRO A 595 -9.73 4.58 -30.82
C PRO A 595 -8.68 3.47 -30.68
N VAL A 596 -9.05 2.32 -30.11
CA VAL A 596 -8.15 1.18 -29.91
C VAL A 596 -8.45 0.12 -30.99
N PRO A 597 -7.60 -0.10 -32.01
CA PRO A 597 -7.81 -1.15 -33.01
C PRO A 597 -7.75 -2.57 -32.42
N ASP A 598 -8.31 -3.58 -33.10
CA ASP A 598 -8.42 -4.94 -32.55
C ASP A 598 -7.07 -5.59 -32.18
N ARG A 599 -6.05 -5.45 -33.03
CA ARG A 599 -4.67 -5.93 -32.75
C ARG A 599 -4.06 -5.27 -31.51
N ILE A 600 -4.44 -4.02 -31.24
CA ILE A 600 -3.99 -3.23 -30.09
C ILE A 600 -4.77 -3.61 -28.83
N TRP A 601 -6.07 -3.87 -28.97
CA TRP A 601 -6.89 -4.46 -27.90
C TRP A 601 -6.35 -5.84 -27.50
N GLN A 602 -6.06 -6.70 -28.47
CA GLN A 602 -5.41 -8.00 -28.24
C GLN A 602 -4.11 -7.83 -27.43
N GLN A 603 -3.20 -6.92 -27.81
CA GLN A 603 -2.00 -6.66 -27.01
C GLN A 603 -2.32 -6.09 -25.62
N ALA A 604 -3.22 -5.11 -25.51
CA ALA A 604 -3.62 -4.49 -24.23
C ALA A 604 -4.16 -5.51 -23.22
N THR A 605 -4.83 -6.55 -23.71
CA THR A 605 -5.45 -7.58 -22.88
C THR A 605 -4.45 -8.59 -22.30
N LEU A 606 -3.24 -8.71 -22.87
CA LEU A 606 -2.14 -9.50 -22.30
C LEU A 606 -1.70 -8.95 -20.94
N GLY A 607 -1.21 -9.81 -20.05
CA GLY A 607 -0.55 -9.39 -18.81
C GLY A 607 0.69 -8.51 -19.05
N VAL A 608 1.00 -7.62 -18.09
CA VAL A 608 2.12 -6.66 -18.19
C VAL A 608 3.47 -7.32 -18.52
N LYS A 609 3.73 -8.51 -17.95
CA LYS A 609 4.94 -9.30 -18.24
C LYS A 609 5.06 -9.80 -19.69
N HIS A 610 3.97 -9.78 -20.45
CA HIS A 610 3.90 -10.15 -21.87
C HIS A 610 3.77 -8.93 -22.78
N GLY A 611 4.03 -7.71 -22.26
CA GLY A 611 3.97 -6.46 -23.02
C GLY A 611 2.57 -5.92 -23.28
N GLY A 612 1.58 -6.29 -22.45
CA GLY A 612 0.22 -5.73 -22.48
C GLY A 612 -0.10 -4.78 -21.31
N LEU A 613 -1.35 -4.31 -21.24
CA LEU A 613 -1.85 -3.49 -20.13
C LEU A 613 -2.40 -4.34 -18.97
N GLY A 614 -2.64 -5.64 -19.16
CA GLY A 614 -3.27 -6.51 -18.17
C GLY A 614 -4.80 -6.38 -18.14
N LEU A 615 -5.41 -5.84 -19.19
CA LEU A 615 -6.86 -5.69 -19.34
C LEU A 615 -7.48 -6.99 -19.88
N ARG A 616 -7.28 -8.10 -19.17
CA ARG A 616 -7.73 -9.44 -19.61
C ARG A 616 -9.22 -9.46 -19.91
N GLN A 617 -9.57 -10.08 -21.05
CA GLN A 617 -10.95 -10.22 -21.51
C GLN A 617 -11.68 -11.29 -20.69
N CYS A 618 -12.84 -10.96 -20.15
CA CYS A 618 -13.71 -11.89 -19.46
C CYS A 618 -14.13 -13.05 -20.38
N ALA A 619 -14.53 -12.77 -21.63
CA ALA A 619 -14.97 -13.81 -22.56
C ALA A 619 -13.89 -14.88 -22.83
N VAL A 620 -12.63 -14.45 -22.99
CA VAL A 620 -11.48 -15.36 -23.25
C VAL A 620 -11.13 -16.19 -22.02
N HIS A 621 -11.08 -15.57 -20.84
CA HIS A 621 -10.60 -16.21 -19.61
C HIS A 621 -11.68 -16.91 -18.78
N ALA A 622 -12.96 -16.86 -19.20
CA ALA A 622 -14.06 -17.52 -18.50
C ALA A 622 -13.91 -19.05 -18.45
N THR A 623 -13.46 -19.67 -19.55
CA THR A 623 -13.20 -21.11 -19.60
C THR A 623 -12.15 -21.52 -18.57
N ALA A 624 -11.03 -20.79 -18.50
CA ALA A 624 -9.97 -20.99 -17.50
C ALA A 624 -10.42 -20.73 -16.05
N ALA A 625 -11.37 -19.81 -15.83
CA ALA A 625 -11.92 -19.53 -14.52
C ALA A 625 -12.87 -20.63 -14.04
N TYR A 626 -13.77 -21.09 -14.92
CA TYR A 626 -14.73 -22.17 -14.64
C TYR A 626 -14.02 -23.50 -14.40
N LEU A 627 -13.14 -23.93 -15.31
CA LEU A 627 -12.42 -25.22 -15.20
C LEU A 627 -11.56 -25.29 -13.93
N ALA A 628 -10.85 -24.21 -13.60
CA ALA A 628 -10.09 -24.14 -12.35
C ALA A 628 -10.98 -24.21 -11.10
N SER A 629 -12.18 -23.61 -11.15
CA SER A 629 -13.15 -23.69 -10.05
C SER A 629 -13.63 -25.14 -9.86
N VAL A 630 -14.12 -25.76 -10.93
CA VAL A 630 -14.63 -27.15 -10.94
C VAL A 630 -13.56 -28.15 -10.45
N ALA A 631 -12.33 -28.05 -10.97
CA ALA A 631 -11.23 -28.92 -10.57
C ALA A 631 -10.83 -28.71 -9.10
N THR A 632 -10.81 -27.47 -8.61
CA THR A 632 -10.45 -27.17 -7.21
C THR A 632 -11.54 -27.61 -6.22
N THR A 633 -12.81 -27.60 -6.61
CA THR A 633 -13.92 -28.01 -5.72
C THR A 633 -14.29 -29.48 -5.80
N GLN A 634 -13.71 -30.25 -6.73
CA GLN A 634 -14.11 -31.63 -7.03
C GLN A 634 -14.13 -32.56 -5.80
N GLU A 635 -13.07 -32.54 -4.99
CA GLU A 635 -12.99 -33.36 -3.76
C GLU A 635 -14.02 -32.93 -2.71
N ALA A 636 -14.19 -31.62 -2.51
CA ALA A 636 -15.18 -31.08 -1.57
C ALA A 636 -16.62 -31.40 -2.01
N CYS A 637 -16.89 -31.39 -3.32
CA CYS A 637 -18.17 -31.82 -3.87
C CYS A 637 -18.40 -33.33 -3.72
N ARG A 638 -17.37 -34.17 -3.92
CA ARG A 638 -17.44 -35.62 -3.65
C ARG A 638 -17.65 -35.95 -2.17
N GLY A 639 -17.12 -35.12 -1.27
CA GLY A 639 -17.38 -35.22 0.18
C GLY A 639 -18.82 -34.85 0.58
N LEU A 640 -19.56 -34.14 -0.28
CA LEU A 640 -20.97 -33.78 -0.07
C LEU A 640 -21.94 -34.74 -0.77
N ASP A 641 -21.61 -35.19 -1.98
CA ASP A 641 -22.30 -36.27 -2.70
C ASP A 641 -21.25 -37.18 -3.35
N GLY A 642 -21.15 -38.42 -2.87
CA GLY A 642 -20.19 -39.41 -3.39
C GLY A 642 -20.40 -39.76 -4.87
N ARG A 643 -21.56 -39.42 -5.45
CA ARG A 643 -21.87 -39.58 -6.88
C ARG A 643 -21.44 -38.38 -7.72
N TYR A 644 -20.88 -37.33 -7.13
CA TYR A 644 -20.46 -36.13 -7.85
C TYR A 644 -19.37 -36.44 -8.88
N ASN A 645 -19.74 -36.32 -10.16
CA ASN A 645 -18.83 -36.29 -11.28
C ASN A 645 -18.88 -34.90 -11.96
N PRO A 646 -17.74 -34.19 -12.13
CA PRO A 646 -17.71 -32.93 -12.89
C PRO A 646 -18.07 -33.06 -14.39
N ASP A 647 -18.14 -34.27 -14.95
CA ASP A 647 -18.46 -34.55 -16.38
C ASP A 647 -19.92 -34.27 -16.77
N TRP A 648 -20.48 -33.12 -16.36
CA TRP A 648 -21.66 -32.58 -17.03
C TRP A 648 -21.26 -32.15 -18.46
N PRO A 649 -22.14 -32.28 -19.48
CA PRO A 649 -21.80 -31.91 -20.87
C PRO A 649 -21.23 -30.48 -21.02
N THR A 650 -21.64 -29.55 -20.14
CA THR A 650 -21.12 -28.18 -20.07
C THR A 650 -19.66 -28.08 -19.65
N SER A 651 -19.18 -28.95 -18.76
CA SER A 651 -17.77 -28.98 -18.33
C SER A 651 -16.88 -29.48 -19.46
N SER A 652 -17.26 -30.58 -20.10
CA SER A 652 -16.52 -31.16 -21.24
C SER A 652 -16.49 -30.22 -22.43
N ALA A 653 -17.61 -29.54 -22.75
CA ALA A 653 -17.65 -28.50 -23.78
C ALA A 653 -16.77 -27.29 -23.43
N THR A 654 -16.73 -26.88 -22.16
CA THR A 654 -15.84 -25.79 -21.70
C THR A 654 -14.37 -26.19 -21.80
N ALA A 655 -14.02 -27.44 -21.47
CA ALA A 655 -12.67 -27.98 -21.61
C ALA A 655 -12.23 -28.06 -23.08
N ALA A 656 -13.11 -28.52 -23.98
CA ALA A 656 -12.86 -28.52 -25.42
C ALA A 656 -12.62 -27.10 -25.96
N THR A 657 -13.47 -26.14 -25.56
CA THR A 657 -13.33 -24.72 -25.94
C THR A 657 -12.00 -24.12 -25.47
N TYR A 658 -11.56 -24.43 -24.25
CA TYR A 658 -10.25 -24.03 -23.74
C TYR A 658 -9.09 -24.69 -24.50
N ASN A 659 -9.16 -26.01 -24.71
CA ASN A 659 -8.12 -26.81 -25.38
C ASN A 659 -7.95 -26.49 -26.88
N ALA A 660 -8.93 -25.85 -27.51
CA ALA A 660 -8.87 -25.36 -28.88
C ALA A 660 -8.05 -24.06 -29.05
N VAL A 661 -7.85 -23.29 -27.97
CA VAL A 661 -7.18 -21.96 -28.03
C VAL A 661 -5.85 -21.89 -27.29
N VAL A 662 -5.47 -22.92 -26.52
CA VAL A 662 -4.14 -23.02 -25.89
C VAL A 662 -3.20 -23.93 -26.70
N LEU A 663 -1.90 -23.79 -26.44
CA LEU A 663 -0.88 -24.65 -27.03
C LEU A 663 -1.01 -26.09 -26.52
N GLU A 664 -0.57 -27.07 -27.32
CA GLU A 664 -0.66 -28.51 -27.01
C GLU A 664 -0.15 -28.87 -25.60
N ALA A 665 1.00 -28.30 -25.23
CA ALA A 665 1.65 -28.53 -23.93
C ALA A 665 0.90 -27.91 -22.73
N ASP A 666 -0.03 -26.98 -22.96
CA ASP A 666 -0.78 -26.26 -21.91
C ASP A 666 -2.28 -26.65 -21.87
N ARG A 667 -2.67 -27.72 -22.58
CA ARG A 667 -4.05 -28.26 -22.59
C ARG A 667 -4.46 -28.80 -21.22
N PHE A 668 -5.70 -28.50 -20.84
CA PHE A 668 -6.36 -29.00 -19.63
C PHE A 668 -6.77 -30.46 -19.81
N ARG A 669 -6.40 -31.33 -18.85
CA ARG A 669 -6.64 -32.78 -18.90
C ARG A 669 -7.57 -33.31 -17.80
N GLY A 670 -8.01 -32.46 -16.86
CA GLY A 670 -8.95 -32.82 -15.80
C GLY A 670 -8.40 -33.69 -14.67
N ASP A 671 -7.16 -34.17 -14.79
CA ASP A 671 -6.45 -35.05 -13.85
C ASP A 671 -5.72 -34.30 -12.73
N GLN A 672 -5.55 -32.97 -12.84
CA GLN A 672 -4.83 -32.14 -11.88
C GLN A 672 -5.62 -30.90 -11.44
N ALA A 673 -5.49 -30.54 -10.16
CA ALA A 673 -6.06 -29.33 -9.58
C ALA A 673 -5.31 -28.07 -10.06
N HIS A 674 -5.71 -27.55 -11.22
CA HIS A 674 -5.09 -26.36 -11.81
C HIS A 674 -5.62 -25.07 -11.18
N ARG A 675 -4.71 -24.22 -10.67
CA ARG A 675 -5.05 -22.84 -10.25
C ARG A 675 -5.47 -22.01 -11.47
N GLN A 676 -6.51 -21.19 -11.35
CA GLN A 676 -6.96 -20.27 -12.43
C GLN A 676 -5.82 -19.42 -13.01
N GLN A 677 -4.86 -19.01 -12.18
CA GLN A 677 -3.69 -18.25 -12.61
C GLN A 677 -2.84 -18.99 -13.66
N ALA A 678 -2.72 -20.31 -13.54
CA ALA A 678 -1.97 -21.15 -14.48
C ALA A 678 -2.71 -21.27 -15.82
N LEU A 679 -4.00 -21.64 -15.80
CA LEU A 679 -4.83 -21.73 -17.01
C LEU A 679 -4.96 -20.36 -17.72
N SER A 680 -5.06 -19.27 -16.97
CA SER A 680 -5.04 -17.92 -17.55
C SER A 680 -3.68 -17.54 -18.15
N ALA A 681 -2.57 -18.05 -17.60
CA ALA A 681 -1.23 -17.80 -18.15
C ALA A 681 -0.98 -18.60 -19.44
N ALA A 682 -1.60 -19.78 -19.60
CA ALA A 682 -1.60 -20.54 -20.85
C ALA A 682 -2.33 -19.80 -21.97
N LEU A 683 -3.51 -19.22 -21.67
CA LEU A 683 -4.23 -18.34 -22.60
C LEU A 683 -3.38 -17.10 -22.98
N ASP A 684 -2.80 -16.39 -22.00
CA ASP A 684 -1.92 -15.25 -22.29
C ASP A 684 -0.73 -15.67 -23.21
N LYS A 685 -0.17 -16.87 -23.00
CA LYS A 685 0.99 -17.42 -23.74
C LYS A 685 0.62 -17.76 -25.19
N ALA A 686 -0.53 -18.40 -25.41
CA ALA A 686 -1.03 -18.70 -26.75
C ALA A 686 -1.36 -17.41 -27.53
N GLN A 687 -2.00 -16.43 -26.87
CA GLN A 687 -2.30 -15.13 -27.48
C GLN A 687 -1.03 -14.32 -27.81
N LEU A 688 0.00 -14.36 -26.95
CA LEU A 688 1.31 -13.76 -27.24
C LEU A 688 1.99 -14.44 -28.45
N ALA A 689 1.98 -15.78 -28.52
CA ALA A 689 2.53 -16.51 -29.65
C ALA A 689 1.83 -16.12 -30.96
N GLN A 690 0.49 -16.03 -30.95
CA GLN A 690 -0.29 -15.58 -32.10
C GLN A 690 0.08 -14.14 -32.51
N LEU A 691 0.22 -13.20 -31.56
CA LEU A 691 0.59 -11.81 -31.83
C LEU A 691 2.02 -11.66 -32.40
N LEU A 692 2.95 -12.54 -32.02
CA LEU A 692 4.31 -12.58 -32.58
C LEU A 692 4.33 -13.13 -34.02
N VAL A 693 3.52 -14.16 -34.30
CA VAL A 693 3.39 -14.76 -35.65
C VAL A 693 2.66 -13.82 -36.62
N THR A 694 1.55 -13.21 -36.18
CA THR A 694 0.73 -12.28 -36.99
C THR A 694 1.30 -10.86 -37.06
N ALA A 695 2.51 -10.63 -36.54
CA ALA A 695 3.14 -9.33 -36.61
C ALA A 695 3.61 -9.02 -38.04
N GLU A 696 2.89 -8.10 -38.70
CA GLU A 696 3.13 -7.62 -40.08
C GLU A 696 4.60 -7.32 -40.41
N ASP A 697 5.36 -6.74 -39.48
CA ASP A 697 6.73 -6.30 -39.71
C ASP A 697 7.69 -6.61 -38.55
N ALA A 698 8.99 -6.41 -38.81
CA ALA A 698 10.03 -6.54 -37.78
C ALA A 698 9.89 -5.50 -36.66
N SER A 699 9.25 -4.36 -36.93
CA SER A 699 8.94 -3.31 -35.95
C SER A 699 7.99 -3.81 -34.87
N GLY A 700 6.86 -4.39 -35.25
CA GLY A 700 5.88 -4.96 -34.31
C GLY A 700 6.46 -6.10 -33.48
N ARG A 701 7.26 -6.98 -34.09
CA ARG A 701 7.97 -8.06 -33.36
C ARG A 701 8.97 -7.49 -32.34
N ALA A 702 9.81 -6.53 -32.75
CA ALA A 702 10.75 -5.88 -31.83
C ALA A 702 10.03 -5.17 -30.70
N HIS A 703 8.95 -4.42 -30.97
CA HIS A 703 8.19 -3.73 -29.93
C HIS A 703 7.64 -4.69 -28.87
N LEU A 704 7.04 -5.81 -29.27
CA LEU A 704 6.56 -6.85 -28.36
C LEU A 704 7.71 -7.47 -27.53
N GLN A 705 8.88 -7.73 -28.13
CA GLN A 705 10.04 -8.29 -27.42
C GLN A 705 10.66 -7.31 -26.41
N LEU A 706 10.67 -6.01 -26.74
CA LEU A 706 11.19 -4.94 -25.87
C LEU A 706 10.29 -4.71 -24.64
N LEU A 707 8.98 -4.86 -24.79
CA LEU A 707 8.01 -4.70 -23.69
C LEU A 707 7.95 -5.88 -22.72
N GLN A 708 8.45 -7.04 -23.13
CA GLN A 708 8.60 -8.22 -22.27
C GLN A 708 9.81 -8.17 -21.33
N GLN A 709 10.68 -7.17 -21.49
CA GLN A 709 11.91 -7.07 -20.71
C GLN A 709 11.63 -6.80 -19.22
N PRO A 710 12.47 -7.30 -18.29
CA PRO A 710 12.32 -7.05 -16.86
C PRO A 710 12.20 -5.54 -16.56
N ALA A 711 11.18 -5.18 -15.77
CA ALA A 711 10.81 -3.82 -15.39
C ALA A 711 10.36 -2.85 -16.52
N ALA A 712 10.22 -3.31 -17.78
CA ALA A 712 9.67 -2.51 -18.89
C ALA A 712 8.34 -1.83 -18.53
N GLY A 713 7.35 -2.63 -18.13
CA GLY A 713 6.03 -2.17 -17.67
C GLY A 713 5.96 -1.68 -16.22
N ALA A 714 7.07 -1.37 -15.54
CA ALA A 714 7.03 -1.00 -14.12
C ALA A 714 6.23 0.29 -13.85
N TRP A 715 6.20 1.24 -14.78
CA TRP A 715 5.37 2.46 -14.67
C TRP A 715 3.87 2.16 -14.53
N LEU A 716 3.38 1.07 -15.14
CA LEU A 716 1.98 0.64 -15.00
C LEU A 716 1.67 0.16 -13.57
N LEU A 717 2.68 -0.23 -12.78
CA LEU A 717 2.51 -0.65 -11.39
C LEU A 717 2.77 0.50 -10.39
N ALA A 718 3.26 1.64 -10.87
CA ALA A 718 3.53 2.81 -10.04
C ALA A 718 2.23 3.45 -9.55
N ARG A 719 2.10 3.59 -8.23
CA ARG A 719 1.00 4.33 -7.61
C ARG A 719 1.18 5.84 -7.83
N PRO A 720 0.12 6.59 -8.18
CA PRO A 720 0.14 8.05 -8.17
C PRO A 720 0.65 8.54 -6.81
N SER A 721 1.78 9.25 -6.83
CA SER A 721 2.41 9.79 -5.63
C SER A 721 3.41 10.90 -6.02
N PRO A 722 3.04 12.18 -5.88
CA PRO A 722 3.96 13.28 -6.19
C PRO A 722 5.13 13.30 -5.21
N ALA A 723 4.92 12.86 -3.97
CA ALA A 723 5.95 12.74 -2.93
C ALA A 723 7.03 11.69 -3.22
N LEU A 724 6.75 10.72 -4.11
CA LEU A 724 7.70 9.69 -4.55
C LEU A 724 8.16 9.89 -6.00
N GLY A 725 7.69 10.96 -6.68
CA GLY A 725 7.96 11.20 -8.10
C GLY A 725 7.28 10.19 -9.05
N LEU A 726 6.23 9.51 -8.58
CA LEU A 726 5.53 8.44 -9.32
C LEU A 726 4.30 8.92 -10.11
N ASP A 727 3.99 10.22 -10.04
CA ASP A 727 2.97 10.83 -10.90
C ASP A 727 3.49 10.95 -12.35
N LEU A 728 2.66 10.51 -13.29
CA LEU A 728 2.79 10.80 -14.73
C LEU A 728 2.32 12.21 -15.06
N VAL A 729 1.29 12.69 -14.35
CA VAL A 729 0.71 14.03 -14.52
C VAL A 729 1.68 15.09 -13.98
N GLU A 730 2.06 16.04 -14.83
CA GLU A 730 2.91 17.17 -14.45
C GLU A 730 2.05 18.40 -14.13
N LYS A 731 2.36 19.11 -13.04
CA LYS A 731 1.82 20.47 -12.84
C LYS A 731 2.52 21.44 -13.79
N MET A 732 1.75 22.22 -14.53
CA MET A 732 2.23 23.41 -15.25
C MET A 732 3.10 24.30 -14.35
N GLY A 733 4.16 24.91 -14.92
CA GLY A 733 5.01 25.89 -14.23
C GLY A 733 5.96 25.37 -13.13
N LEU A 734 6.01 24.06 -12.86
CA LEU A 734 6.79 23.50 -11.73
C LEU A 734 8.19 22.98 -12.12
N LEU A 735 8.75 23.45 -13.24
CA LEU A 735 10.15 23.25 -13.61
C LEU A 735 10.82 24.59 -13.89
N PRO A 736 12.09 24.76 -13.50
CA PRO A 736 12.81 26.00 -13.75
C PRO A 736 12.98 26.25 -15.25
N GLU A 737 13.10 27.53 -15.58
CA GLU A 737 13.57 28.07 -16.86
C GLU A 737 14.80 27.34 -17.39
N ARG A 738 15.02 27.42 -18.71
CA ARG A 738 16.14 26.77 -19.38
C ARG A 738 17.45 27.24 -18.73
N PRO A 739 18.47 26.36 -18.62
CA PRO A 739 19.84 26.81 -18.39
C PRO A 739 20.32 27.80 -19.46
N GLU A 740 19.69 27.81 -20.64
CA GLU A 740 19.90 28.78 -21.72
C GLU A 740 19.45 30.20 -21.31
N GLU A 741 18.30 30.33 -20.61
CA GLU A 741 17.78 31.59 -20.06
C GLU A 741 18.61 32.07 -18.85
N LEU A 742 19.29 31.15 -18.15
CA LEU A 742 20.28 31.44 -17.09
C LEU A 742 21.73 31.58 -17.61
N GLY A 743 21.92 31.75 -18.92
CA GLY A 743 23.23 32.07 -19.54
C GLY A 743 24.26 30.92 -19.62
N ALA A 744 23.87 29.68 -19.32
CA ALA A 744 24.76 28.51 -19.37
C ALA A 744 24.85 27.92 -20.79
N SER A 745 25.72 28.50 -21.63
CA SER A 745 26.01 28.05 -23.00
C SER A 745 26.31 26.54 -23.11
N GLU A 746 25.56 25.81 -23.94
CA GLU A 746 25.87 24.41 -24.32
C GLU A 746 27.07 24.28 -25.28
N VAL A 747 27.64 25.39 -25.77
CA VAL A 747 28.65 25.40 -26.86
C VAL A 747 30.09 25.12 -26.37
N GLY A 748 30.26 24.77 -25.10
CA GLY A 748 31.54 24.34 -24.55
C GLY A 748 32.05 23.04 -25.17
N ARG A 749 32.74 23.12 -26.32
CA ARG A 749 33.58 22.03 -26.85
C ARG A 749 34.54 21.60 -25.74
N PRO A 750 34.47 20.35 -25.22
CA PRO A 750 35.46 19.89 -24.26
C PRO A 750 36.83 19.92 -24.95
N SER A 751 37.84 20.48 -24.30
CA SER A 751 39.21 20.20 -24.73
C SER A 751 39.43 18.68 -24.66
N VAL A 752 40.25 18.15 -25.57
CA VAL A 752 40.53 16.70 -25.63
C VAL A 752 41.09 16.17 -24.29
N SER A 753 41.66 17.08 -23.47
CA SER A 753 42.17 16.84 -22.11
C SER A 753 41.13 16.77 -20.98
N GLN A 754 39.83 17.09 -21.20
CA GLN A 754 38.80 17.09 -20.13
C GLN A 754 37.66 16.07 -20.36
N ARG A 755 38.00 14.84 -20.77
CA ARG A 755 37.02 13.78 -20.95
C ARG A 755 36.51 13.24 -19.60
N ARG A 756 35.29 13.61 -19.20
CA ARG A 756 34.59 12.99 -18.05
C ARG A 756 34.29 11.51 -18.37
N PRO A 757 34.73 10.54 -17.56
CA PRO A 757 34.56 9.12 -17.87
C PRO A 757 33.16 8.56 -17.56
N ALA A 758 32.36 9.26 -16.74
CA ALA A 758 31.04 8.82 -16.29
C ALA A 758 30.13 10.01 -15.94
N ASP A 759 28.82 9.76 -15.81
CA ASP A 759 27.82 10.76 -15.40
C ASP A 759 27.71 10.90 -13.88
N VAL A 760 27.97 9.81 -13.14
CA VAL A 760 27.91 9.73 -11.68
C VAL A 760 29.19 9.07 -11.16
N TYR A 761 29.78 9.63 -10.11
CA TYR A 761 30.89 9.04 -9.38
C TYR A 761 30.45 8.69 -7.96
N LEU A 762 30.67 7.45 -7.54
CA LEU A 762 30.44 6.99 -6.16
C LEU A 762 31.80 6.62 -5.54
N PRO A 763 32.27 7.32 -4.49
CA PRO A 763 33.57 7.04 -3.87
C PRO A 763 33.63 5.70 -3.13
N ASN A 764 32.48 5.09 -2.81
CA ASN A 764 32.39 3.79 -2.18
C ASN A 764 31.26 2.97 -2.80
N TRP A 765 31.60 1.87 -3.47
CA TRP A 765 30.65 0.94 -4.09
C TRP A 765 30.80 -0.50 -3.56
N GLY A 766 31.14 -0.65 -2.27
CA GLY A 766 31.39 -1.94 -1.62
C GLY A 766 32.82 -2.44 -1.81
N ALA A 767 33.03 -3.75 -1.72
CA ALA A 767 34.36 -4.37 -1.63
C ALA A 767 35.33 -4.04 -2.79
N TYR A 768 34.81 -3.66 -3.96
CA TYR A 768 35.59 -3.33 -5.16
C TYR A 768 35.94 -1.84 -5.29
N GLY A 769 35.75 -1.04 -4.23
CA GLY A 769 36.19 0.37 -4.17
C GLY A 769 35.25 1.36 -4.87
N PRO A 770 35.77 2.50 -5.39
CA PRO A 770 34.96 3.54 -6.04
C PRO A 770 34.41 3.08 -7.41
N ALA A 771 33.30 3.69 -7.84
CA ALA A 771 32.64 3.39 -9.09
C ALA A 771 32.31 4.64 -9.92
N ALA A 772 32.56 4.53 -11.22
CA ALA A 772 32.20 5.47 -12.28
C ALA A 772 30.97 4.92 -13.02
N MET A 773 29.79 5.45 -12.70
CA MET A 773 28.49 5.04 -13.25
C MET A 773 28.10 5.94 -14.42
N ASP A 774 27.87 5.34 -15.59
CA ASP A 774 27.65 6.06 -16.83
C ASP A 774 26.31 5.65 -17.46
N LEU A 775 25.36 6.59 -17.50
CA LEU A 775 24.00 6.35 -17.99
C LEU A 775 23.97 6.41 -19.51
N ALA A 776 23.12 5.61 -20.14
CA ALA A 776 22.78 5.81 -21.55
C ALA A 776 21.38 5.30 -21.86
N ALA A 777 20.72 5.96 -22.80
CA ALA A 777 19.55 5.42 -23.48
C ALA A 777 19.97 4.87 -24.84
N THR A 778 19.45 3.69 -25.18
CA THR A 778 19.50 3.08 -26.51
C THR A 778 18.07 2.87 -26.99
N SER A 779 17.88 2.54 -28.26
CA SER A 779 16.59 2.04 -28.75
C SER A 779 16.82 0.78 -29.58
N GLY A 780 15.99 -0.24 -29.35
CA GLY A 780 15.93 -1.46 -30.16
C GLY A 780 15.23 -1.23 -31.50
N MET A 781 14.44 -0.16 -31.62
CA MET A 781 13.72 0.22 -32.84
C MET A 781 14.63 0.90 -33.90
N ARG A 782 15.93 1.09 -33.61
CA ARG A 782 16.90 1.66 -34.56
C ARG A 782 17.21 0.64 -35.65
N GLY A 783 17.21 1.06 -36.92
CA GLY A 783 17.38 0.15 -38.07
C GLY A 783 18.58 -0.81 -37.97
N SER A 784 19.72 -0.36 -37.43
CA SER A 784 20.92 -1.20 -37.25
C SER A 784 20.85 -2.25 -36.12
N VAL A 785 19.79 -2.26 -35.31
CA VAL A 785 19.56 -3.20 -34.20
C VAL A 785 18.14 -3.81 -34.23
N LEU A 786 17.30 -3.38 -35.17
CA LEU A 786 15.90 -3.78 -35.24
C LEU A 786 15.72 -5.29 -35.45
N ALA A 787 16.48 -5.87 -36.38
CA ALA A 787 16.43 -7.31 -36.66
C ALA A 787 16.82 -8.14 -35.42
N THR A 788 17.86 -7.74 -34.69
CA THR A 788 18.27 -8.40 -33.44
C THR A 788 17.22 -8.23 -32.35
N SER A 789 16.64 -7.02 -32.21
CA SER A 789 15.60 -6.72 -31.22
C SER A 789 14.28 -7.46 -31.48
N ALA A 790 13.99 -7.80 -32.74
CA ALA A 790 12.84 -8.63 -33.13
C ALA A 790 13.00 -10.11 -32.74
N GLY A 791 14.23 -10.59 -32.57
CA GLY A 791 14.51 -11.93 -32.03
C GLY A 791 14.67 -11.94 -30.51
N ASP A 792 15.39 -10.95 -29.96
CA ASP A 792 15.64 -10.79 -28.51
C ASP A 792 15.61 -9.31 -28.10
N GLY A 793 14.65 -8.94 -27.26
CA GLY A 793 14.52 -7.58 -26.73
C GLY A 793 15.61 -7.18 -25.72
N ALA A 794 16.35 -8.12 -25.14
CA ALA A 794 17.46 -7.80 -24.22
C ALA A 794 18.69 -7.30 -24.98
N SER A 795 18.90 -7.79 -26.19
CA SER A 795 20.07 -7.53 -27.05
C SER A 795 20.42 -6.04 -27.18
N ALA A 796 19.43 -5.16 -27.37
CA ALA A 796 19.65 -3.74 -27.62
C ALA A 796 20.36 -3.03 -26.45
N ALA A 797 19.99 -3.34 -25.21
CA ALA A 797 20.60 -2.79 -24.01
C ALA A 797 21.93 -3.50 -23.68
N ALA A 798 21.97 -4.83 -23.74
CA ALA A 798 23.15 -5.63 -23.42
C ALA A 798 24.33 -5.32 -24.36
N ASN A 799 24.10 -5.29 -25.67
CA ASN A 799 25.12 -4.95 -26.67
C ASN A 799 25.65 -3.52 -26.49
N TYR A 800 24.80 -2.60 -26.04
CA TYR A 800 25.20 -1.22 -25.77
C TYR A 800 25.99 -1.09 -24.46
N GLU A 801 25.72 -1.88 -23.41
CA GLU A 801 26.58 -1.98 -22.22
C GLU A 801 28.00 -2.45 -22.59
N ILE A 802 28.10 -3.51 -23.41
CA ILE A 802 29.38 -4.04 -23.92
C ILE A 802 30.10 -2.95 -24.72
N ARG A 803 29.41 -2.32 -25.68
CA ARG A 803 29.96 -1.23 -26.48
C ARG A 803 30.49 -0.10 -25.58
N LYS A 804 29.78 0.27 -24.51
CA LYS A 804 30.20 1.34 -23.60
C LYS A 804 31.44 1.00 -22.76
N LYS A 805 31.65 -0.28 -22.40
CA LYS A 805 32.88 -0.74 -21.74
C LYS A 805 34.10 -0.61 -22.67
N ILE A 806 33.95 -1.03 -23.93
CA ILE A 806 35.03 -1.11 -24.94
C ILE A 806 35.32 0.25 -25.61
N HIS A 807 34.31 1.10 -25.80
CA HIS A 807 34.42 2.38 -26.52
C HIS A 807 35.52 3.26 -25.91
N HIS A 808 36.54 3.58 -26.70
CA HIS A 808 37.75 4.30 -26.26
C HIS A 808 38.39 3.71 -24.99
N ASN A 809 38.38 2.38 -24.85
CA ASN A 809 38.95 1.61 -23.73
C ASN A 809 38.49 2.10 -22.35
N THR A 810 37.27 2.65 -22.24
CA THR A 810 36.82 3.39 -21.04
C THR A 810 36.86 2.51 -19.78
N ALA A 811 36.42 1.25 -19.87
CA ALA A 811 36.48 0.34 -18.72
C ALA A 811 37.92 0.03 -18.28
N GLN A 812 38.85 -0.14 -19.22
CA GLN A 812 40.26 -0.39 -18.94
C GLN A 812 40.95 0.85 -18.34
N LEU A 813 40.64 2.04 -18.85
CA LEU A 813 41.14 3.32 -18.31
C LEU A 813 40.63 3.58 -16.88
N CYS A 814 39.36 3.28 -16.59
CA CYS A 814 38.83 3.33 -15.23
C CYS A 814 39.53 2.31 -14.32
N ALA A 815 39.71 1.06 -14.76
CA ALA A 815 40.40 0.03 -13.98
C ALA A 815 41.85 0.43 -13.67
N GLY A 816 42.58 1.01 -14.63
CA GLY A 816 43.93 1.56 -14.43
C GLY A 816 44.00 2.75 -13.46
N GLN A 817 42.86 3.34 -13.10
CA GLN A 817 42.73 4.39 -12.07
C GLN A 817 42.10 3.86 -10.76
N GLY A 818 41.95 2.55 -10.61
CA GLY A 818 41.29 1.93 -9.45
C GLY A 818 39.78 2.16 -9.39
N LEU A 819 39.13 2.49 -10.51
CA LEU A 819 37.70 2.78 -10.62
C LEU A 819 36.96 1.62 -11.30
N GLN A 820 35.84 1.18 -10.73
CA GLN A 820 34.89 0.30 -11.43
C GLN A 820 34.10 1.10 -12.47
N PHE A 821 34.10 0.69 -13.75
CA PHE A 821 33.24 1.29 -14.76
C PHE A 821 31.90 0.53 -14.89
N ILE A 822 30.79 1.21 -14.62
CA ILE A 822 29.44 0.62 -14.56
C ILE A 822 28.53 1.31 -15.59
N PRO A 823 28.31 0.72 -16.77
CA PRO A 823 27.31 1.22 -17.70
C PRO A 823 25.90 0.96 -17.17
N LEU A 824 25.07 2.00 -17.16
CA LEU A 824 23.66 1.97 -16.77
C LEU A 824 22.80 2.25 -18.01
N VAL A 825 22.52 1.21 -18.80
CA VAL A 825 21.84 1.34 -20.09
C VAL A 825 20.36 1.01 -19.98
N VAL A 826 19.50 1.91 -20.45
CA VAL A 826 18.06 1.68 -20.65
C VAL A 826 17.74 1.56 -22.14
N GLU A 827 16.87 0.64 -22.50
CA GLU A 827 16.20 0.62 -23.80
C GLU A 827 14.94 1.48 -23.71
N ALA A 828 14.85 2.50 -24.56
CA ALA A 828 13.90 3.59 -24.37
C ALA A 828 12.45 3.25 -24.77
N CYS A 829 12.24 2.32 -25.71
CA CYS A 829 10.91 2.05 -26.25
C CYS A 829 10.10 1.11 -25.34
N GLY A 830 10.70 0.03 -24.87
CA GLY A 830 10.11 -0.88 -23.89
C GLY A 830 10.34 -0.45 -22.44
N GLY A 831 11.47 0.20 -22.13
CA GLY A 831 11.86 0.57 -20.77
C GLY A 831 12.64 -0.51 -20.01
N GLY A 832 13.07 -1.57 -20.70
CA GLY A 832 13.97 -2.59 -20.15
C GLY A 832 15.36 -2.03 -19.87
N TRP A 833 16.03 -2.55 -18.85
CA TRP A 833 17.39 -2.16 -18.48
C TRP A 833 18.39 -3.28 -18.77
N GLY A 834 19.62 -2.90 -19.15
CA GLY A 834 20.71 -3.84 -19.36
C GLY A 834 21.11 -4.59 -18.07
N PRO A 835 21.76 -5.76 -18.18
CA PRO A 835 22.03 -6.63 -17.04
C PRO A 835 22.91 -5.98 -15.97
N THR A 836 23.92 -5.17 -16.37
CA THR A 836 24.76 -4.42 -15.41
C THR A 836 23.93 -3.36 -14.69
N ALA A 837 23.03 -2.69 -15.41
CA ALA A 837 22.12 -1.70 -14.85
C ALA A 837 21.12 -2.32 -13.84
N VAL A 838 20.47 -3.43 -14.21
CA VAL A 838 19.51 -4.14 -13.34
C VAL A 838 20.17 -4.59 -12.03
N ALA A 839 21.37 -5.17 -12.09
CA ALA A 839 22.12 -5.57 -10.89
C ALA A 839 22.45 -4.36 -10.01
N THR A 840 22.84 -3.24 -10.62
CA THR A 840 23.15 -1.99 -9.90
C THR A 840 21.93 -1.41 -9.20
N PHE A 841 20.79 -1.31 -9.89
CA PHE A 841 19.56 -0.78 -9.29
C PHE A 841 18.98 -1.69 -8.21
N ARG A 842 19.09 -3.02 -8.32
CA ARG A 842 18.71 -3.93 -7.22
C ARG A 842 19.57 -3.68 -5.96
N LYS A 843 20.88 -3.50 -6.12
CA LYS A 843 21.78 -3.14 -5.00
C LYS A 843 21.44 -1.76 -4.40
N LEU A 844 21.16 -0.75 -5.22
CA LEU A 844 20.70 0.57 -4.75
C LEU A 844 19.35 0.49 -4.03
N GLY A 845 18.39 -0.24 -4.57
CA GLY A 845 17.07 -0.45 -3.98
C GLY A 845 17.13 -1.17 -2.63
N ALA A 846 17.99 -2.18 -2.49
CA ALA A 846 18.24 -2.86 -1.22
C ALA A 846 18.86 -1.93 -0.16
N LEU A 847 19.83 -1.10 -0.55
CA LEU A 847 20.45 -0.09 0.33
C LEU A 847 19.48 1.05 0.70
N HIS A 848 18.53 1.37 -0.18
CA HIS A 848 17.46 2.32 0.11
C HIS A 848 16.43 1.72 1.07
N ALA A 849 16.02 0.47 0.84
CA ALA A 849 15.09 -0.27 1.69
C ALA A 849 15.60 -0.43 3.13
N SER A 850 16.86 -0.83 3.31
CA SER A 850 17.44 -1.03 4.65
C SER A 850 17.45 0.27 5.47
N ARG A 851 17.75 1.41 4.84
CA ARG A 851 17.65 2.75 5.44
C ARG A 851 16.23 3.17 5.84
N LEU A 852 15.20 2.52 5.29
CA LEU A 852 13.80 2.85 5.54
C LEU A 852 13.05 1.78 6.38
N GLY A 853 13.70 0.65 6.70
CA GLY A 853 13.07 -0.48 7.38
C GLY A 853 12.11 -1.29 6.49
N MET A 854 12.40 -1.36 5.18
CA MET A 854 11.58 -2.06 4.18
C MET A 854 12.29 -3.31 3.65
N SER A 855 11.58 -4.20 2.94
CA SER A 855 12.24 -5.32 2.27
C SER A 855 13.07 -4.84 1.07
N ALA A 856 14.14 -5.56 0.76
CA ALA A 856 14.97 -5.26 -0.41
C ALA A 856 14.18 -5.33 -1.74
N SER A 857 13.13 -6.17 -1.79
CA SER A 857 12.23 -6.25 -2.94
C SER A 857 11.43 -4.95 -3.11
N ASP A 858 10.82 -4.43 -2.03
CA ASP A 858 10.01 -3.20 -2.08
C ASP A 858 10.84 -2.00 -2.54
N GLY A 859 12.08 -1.88 -2.04
CA GLY A 859 12.98 -0.78 -2.42
C GLY A 859 13.49 -0.88 -3.86
N ALA A 860 13.73 -2.10 -4.36
CA ALA A 860 14.06 -2.31 -5.77
C ALA A 860 12.85 -2.02 -6.67
N GLU A 861 11.67 -2.48 -6.30
CA GLU A 861 10.43 -2.25 -7.06
C GLU A 861 10.11 -0.75 -7.16
N GLN A 862 10.13 -0.02 -6.04
CA GLN A 862 9.90 1.43 -6.04
C GLN A 862 10.92 2.20 -6.90
N LEU A 863 12.18 1.77 -6.91
CA LEU A 863 13.21 2.38 -7.75
C LEU A 863 12.95 2.12 -9.24
N PHE A 864 12.57 0.89 -9.63
CA PHE A 864 12.20 0.59 -11.02
C PHE A 864 10.91 1.29 -11.45
N GLN A 865 9.91 1.42 -10.57
CA GLN A 865 8.71 2.21 -10.82
C GLN A 865 9.05 3.68 -11.10
N ALA A 866 9.87 4.31 -10.26
CA ALA A 866 10.30 5.70 -10.44
C ALA A 866 11.11 5.92 -11.74
N LEU A 867 12.06 5.01 -12.03
CA LEU A 867 12.85 5.05 -13.27
C LEU A 867 11.99 4.87 -14.52
N SER A 868 11.00 3.97 -14.47
CA SER A 868 10.08 3.70 -15.58
C SER A 868 9.12 4.88 -15.81
N VAL A 869 8.55 5.47 -14.75
CA VAL A 869 7.75 6.71 -14.82
C VAL A 869 8.56 7.88 -15.42
N ALA A 870 9.79 8.09 -14.95
CA ALA A 870 10.67 9.14 -15.48
C ALA A 870 11.02 8.93 -16.96
N LEU A 871 11.27 7.68 -17.38
CA LEU A 871 11.51 7.35 -18.78
C LEU A 871 10.28 7.65 -19.65
N GLN A 872 9.08 7.20 -19.25
CA GLN A 872 7.88 7.42 -20.06
C GLN A 872 7.52 8.91 -20.15
N ARG A 873 7.76 9.71 -19.11
CA ARG A 873 7.62 11.18 -19.16
C ARG A 873 8.55 11.83 -20.18
N GLU A 874 9.81 11.41 -20.25
CA GLU A 874 10.74 11.91 -21.27
C GLU A 874 10.44 11.38 -22.68
N ASN A 875 9.98 10.14 -22.83
CA ASN A 875 9.46 9.62 -24.09
C ASN A 875 8.27 10.46 -24.59
N ALA A 876 7.37 10.83 -23.68
CA ALA A 876 6.22 11.66 -24.02
C ALA A 876 6.62 13.05 -24.49
N ARG A 877 7.49 13.72 -23.74
CA ARG A 877 8.10 15.00 -24.15
C ARG A 877 8.78 14.90 -25.52
N ALA A 878 9.43 13.78 -25.83
CA ALA A 878 10.13 13.57 -27.09
C ALA A 878 9.20 13.33 -28.30
N VAL A 879 7.97 12.84 -28.10
CA VAL A 879 6.98 12.70 -29.19
C VAL A 879 6.15 13.97 -29.35
N LEU A 880 5.65 14.57 -28.26
CA LEU A 880 4.84 15.80 -28.32
C LEU A 880 5.56 16.95 -29.05
N ARG A 881 6.87 17.12 -28.80
CA ARG A 881 7.68 18.14 -29.50
C ARG A 881 7.70 17.95 -31.02
N ARG A 882 7.84 16.70 -31.48
CA ARG A 882 7.87 16.37 -32.91
C ARG A 882 6.51 16.48 -33.59
N LEU A 883 5.43 16.32 -32.83
CA LEU A 883 4.07 16.60 -33.31
C LEU A 883 3.85 18.10 -33.50
N ALA A 884 4.30 18.93 -32.55
CA ALA A 884 4.25 20.40 -32.68
C ALA A 884 5.10 20.90 -33.88
N GLU A 885 6.32 20.38 -34.05
CA GLU A 885 7.22 20.66 -35.20
C GLU A 885 6.63 20.24 -36.56
N SER A 886 5.54 19.46 -36.59
CA SER A 886 4.85 19.08 -37.84
C SER A 886 3.68 20.00 -38.22
N SER A 887 3.44 21.06 -37.44
CA SER A 887 2.27 21.95 -37.57
C SER A 887 2.62 23.39 -38.03
N ASP A 888 3.60 23.53 -38.94
CA ASP A 888 4.03 24.80 -39.57
C ASP A 888 2.98 25.41 -40.53
N SER A 889 1.71 25.52 -40.09
CA SER A 889 0.63 26.21 -40.80
C SER A 889 -0.37 26.90 -39.86
N VAL A 890 0.12 27.44 -38.73
CA VAL A 890 -0.68 28.32 -37.86
C VAL A 890 -0.07 29.74 -37.85
N PRO A 891 -0.83 30.79 -38.22
CA PRO A 891 -0.35 32.16 -38.18
C PRO A 891 -0.09 32.66 -36.74
N SER A 892 0.82 33.62 -36.64
CA SER A 892 1.14 34.41 -35.45
C SER A 892 -0.05 34.66 -34.51
N LEU A 893 -0.02 34.06 -33.32
CA LEU A 893 -0.80 34.52 -32.17
C LEU A 893 -0.07 35.70 -31.51
N ALA A 894 -0.73 36.85 -31.44
CA ALA A 894 -0.31 37.94 -30.57
C ALA A 894 -0.93 37.75 -29.18
N GLU A 895 -0.14 37.97 -28.14
CA GLU A 895 -0.57 38.15 -26.74
C GLU A 895 -1.40 39.44 -26.58
N PRO A 896 -2.19 39.62 -25.49
CA PRO A 896 -2.15 38.87 -24.22
C PRO A 896 -3.45 38.15 -23.80
#